data_AF-A0A5B0PNU0-F1
#
_entry.id   AF-A0A5B0PNU0-F1
#
_cell.length_a   1.000
_cell.length_b   1.000
_cell.length_c   1.000
_cell.angle_alpha   90.00
_cell.angle_beta   90.00
_cell.angle_gamma   90.00
#
_symmetry.space_group_name_H-M   'P 1'
#
loop_
_entity.id
_entity.type
_entity.pdbx_description
1 polymer ?
#
loop_
_entity_poly.entity_id
_entity_poly.type
_entity_poly.pdbx_seq_one_letter_code
_entity_poly.pdbx_strand_id
1 'polypeptide(L)'
;MVSYLKLRSILLTNQDQYDEWGNFIGDLSDESDAGSEANQNERHSPTVEPLADLPEPDEINDMEVDHVGSSNAVVLHDDKKYYPLASELYGPDVETMVEEEDAQPLTEPIINPIKVRKFTIVEKGEAVPETTFSKQFMADLMSHPESVRNVAVVGHLHHGKTALLDMLVHETHDFEWDTSKPLLYTDTHILEQQRGISLKSSPMSFVLQNSKQKSFLVNMIDTPGHVNFLDEVTNSLRLVDGAILVVDAVEGVLVSTDKIIRHLVQEGIPIVLVVNKVDRLILELRLPPADAYYKLKHTIEEVNTVISSCNPDPIHRVSPELGNVGFASTEMGWCFNLTSFAKMYRDTFCTSKKDLFDIDAFAKRLWGNIWYLPEERKFVKRNVGGECKRTFDHFILEPLYKLYGQVLGSEQGPLKETLADLGIYLKPSAYKLDVRPLLRIVLSQFFGPSTGLIDMIASHVPNPQVSAAAKLKSNYTGPLDSPLAQHIEKSDPSGPLVIQITKLYPTHDANEFRSFGRVLSGVARAGVKVKVLGEGYSVDDEEDMVEALIERVFIFESRYSVETSGIPAGNLCLISGIDNSITKTATVVESAYTCPGGPGEGENLYIFKPISHLTKSVLKIAVEPLNPSELPKLLEGLRKVNKTYPLVEIKVEESGEHVIIGTGEIYLDCCLFDLREIFSEIEIKVSDPVVKFCETVVDTSVIKCYAETPNKKNKLTMIAEPLEKGIAEEIETGKINIRMPAKTLSQHFMNNYQWDLLASRSIWAFGPEIDGGGTNILVNDTLPTEVDKKLLFSVKESIKQGFQWATREGPICDEPIRNVKFKLLDATLADEPIYRGGGQIIPTARRVCYSSFMMATPRLMEPVYYIEVQAPADCVPAVYLVLARRRGHVTQDIPKPGSPLYTVKAYIPVIDANGFETDLRTHTQGQSFCMQTFDHWSIVPGDPTDKSITLRPLEPASAQALARDVALKTRRRKGLGDNMSVAKYIEADLVAALIAAGQENLLG
;
A
#
# COMPACT_ATOMS: atom_id res chain seq x y z
N MET A 1 -8.89 -7.01 22.14
CA MET A 1 -8.37 -8.35 22.50
C MET A 1 -9.18 -9.06 23.60
N VAL A 2 -9.60 -8.40 24.69
CA VAL A 2 -10.36 -9.06 25.79
C VAL A 2 -11.76 -9.53 25.38
N SER A 3 -12.42 -8.86 24.43
CA SER A 3 -13.77 -9.24 23.95
C SER A 3 -13.78 -10.49 23.06
N TYR A 4 -12.67 -10.77 22.36
CA TYR A 4 -12.53 -11.92 21.45
C TYR A 4 -12.35 -13.24 22.22
N LEU A 5 -11.75 -13.18 23.41
CA LEU A 5 -11.57 -14.34 24.30
C LEU A 5 -12.86 -14.70 25.05
N LYS A 6 -13.75 -13.74 25.34
CA LYS A 6 -15.04 -14.00 26.01
C LYS A 6 -16.02 -14.76 25.10
N LEU A 7 -16.10 -14.39 23.82
CA LEU A 7 -16.95 -15.08 22.83
C LEU A 7 -16.51 -16.53 22.57
N ARG A 8 -15.19 -16.78 22.53
CA ARG A 8 -14.68 -18.15 22.31
C ARG A 8 -14.91 -19.08 23.50
N SER A 9 -14.99 -18.56 24.73
CA SER A 9 -15.29 -19.37 25.94
C SER A 9 -16.77 -19.73 26.08
N ILE A 10 -17.68 -18.95 25.50
CA ILE A 10 -19.13 -19.19 25.57
C ILE A 10 -19.60 -20.16 24.48
N LEU A 11 -18.91 -20.20 23.34
CA LEU A 11 -19.24 -21.09 22.20
C LEU A 11 -18.75 -22.54 22.37
N LEU A 12 -17.85 -22.82 23.31
CA LEU A 12 -17.31 -24.18 23.54
C LEU A 12 -18.13 -25.02 24.53
N THR A 13 -19.21 -24.49 25.10
CA THR A 13 -20.01 -25.19 26.13
C THR A 13 -21.35 -25.77 25.64
N ASN A 14 -21.78 -25.55 24.39
CA ASN A 14 -23.12 -25.93 23.91
C ASN A 14 -23.13 -26.74 22.59
N GLN A 15 -22.10 -27.54 22.29
CA GLN A 15 -22.08 -28.38 21.08
C GLN A 15 -22.80 -29.73 21.21
N ASP A 16 -23.19 -30.15 22.42
CA ASP A 16 -23.81 -31.46 22.64
C ASP A 16 -25.36 -31.45 22.59
N GLN A 17 -25.99 -30.32 22.23
CA GLN A 17 -27.45 -30.14 22.26
C GLN A 17 -28.08 -29.94 20.89
N TYR A 18 -27.37 -30.14 19.78
CA TYR A 18 -27.88 -29.98 18.43
C TYR A 18 -27.40 -31.12 17.52
N ASP A 19 -28.27 -31.61 16.63
CA ASP A 19 -27.91 -32.65 15.66
C ASP A 19 -27.13 -32.10 14.46
N GLU A 20 -26.68 -32.99 13.57
CA GLU A 20 -25.88 -32.67 12.38
C GLU A 20 -26.61 -31.80 11.32
N TRP A 21 -27.88 -31.46 11.56
CA TRP A 21 -28.67 -30.54 10.75
C TRP A 21 -29.12 -29.28 11.50
N GLY A 22 -28.65 -29.08 12.74
CA GLY A 22 -28.91 -27.88 13.52
C GLY A 22 -30.25 -27.87 14.28
N ASN A 23 -30.90 -29.03 14.44
CA ASN A 23 -32.07 -29.15 15.31
C ASN A 23 -31.66 -29.39 16.75
N PHE A 24 -32.31 -28.69 17.69
CA PHE A 24 -32.04 -28.84 19.13
C PHE A 24 -32.46 -30.23 19.63
N ILE A 25 -31.51 -30.99 20.18
CA ILE A 25 -31.74 -32.26 20.87
C ILE A 25 -31.86 -31.95 22.38
N GLY A 26 -33.09 -31.77 22.85
CA GLY A 26 -33.38 -31.56 24.27
C GLY A 26 -34.57 -32.39 24.72
N ASP A 27 -34.37 -33.19 25.76
CA ASP A 27 -35.37 -34.07 26.39
C ASP A 27 -36.59 -33.30 26.94
N LEU A 28 -37.76 -33.85 26.66
CA LEU A 28 -39.03 -33.49 27.29
C LEU A 28 -39.21 -34.31 28.59
N SER A 29 -39.19 -33.63 29.72
CA SER A 29 -39.71 -34.07 31.03
C SER A 29 -39.97 -32.80 31.86
N ASP A 30 -41.05 -32.55 32.58
CA ASP A 30 -42.29 -33.27 32.92
C ASP A 30 -43.30 -32.20 33.43
N GLU A 31 -44.55 -32.62 33.62
CA GLU A 31 -45.73 -31.91 34.20
C GLU A 31 -46.66 -31.23 33.17
N SER A 32 -47.94 -31.59 32.98
CA SER A 32 -48.85 -32.47 33.73
C SER A 32 -50.10 -32.83 32.89
N ASP A 33 -50.51 -34.11 32.98
CA ASP A 33 -51.82 -34.75 32.73
C ASP A 33 -53.00 -33.98 32.09
N ALA A 34 -53.58 -34.53 31.01
CA ALA A 34 -54.87 -35.28 31.08
C ALA A 34 -55.38 -35.78 29.71
N GLY A 35 -55.38 -37.12 29.54
CA GLY A 35 -56.50 -37.91 29.00
C GLY A 35 -56.92 -37.82 27.53
N SER A 36 -56.64 -38.87 26.75
CA SER A 36 -57.63 -39.85 26.23
C SER A 36 -57.18 -40.55 24.94
N GLU A 37 -57.45 -41.86 24.89
CA GLU A 37 -57.07 -42.83 23.86
C GLU A 37 -57.83 -42.62 22.53
N ALA A 38 -57.19 -42.92 21.38
CA ALA A 38 -57.59 -44.04 20.49
C ALA A 38 -56.96 -43.99 19.07
N ASN A 39 -56.28 -45.10 18.74
CA ASN A 39 -56.30 -45.86 17.47
C ASN A 39 -55.82 -45.28 16.10
N GLN A 40 -54.66 -45.81 15.70
CA GLN A 40 -54.41 -46.71 14.55
C GLN A 40 -54.49 -46.24 13.08
N ASN A 41 -53.46 -46.71 12.35
CA ASN A 41 -53.35 -47.08 10.92
C ASN A 41 -52.85 -45.99 9.95
N GLU A 42 -51.59 -46.10 9.52
CA GLU A 42 -51.11 -46.83 8.32
C GLU A 42 -51.42 -46.10 7.00
N ARG A 43 -50.38 -45.52 6.34
CA ARG A 43 -49.84 -45.99 5.04
C ARG A 43 -48.93 -45.00 4.31
N HIS A 44 -47.84 -45.60 3.83
CA HIS A 44 -46.95 -45.29 2.71
C HIS A 44 -47.22 -44.11 1.77
N SER A 45 -46.13 -43.35 1.59
CA SER A 45 -45.70 -42.53 0.44
C SER A 45 -45.94 -43.16 -0.94
N PRO A 46 -46.05 -42.38 -2.03
CA PRO A 46 -44.81 -42.06 -2.77
C PRO A 46 -44.74 -40.68 -3.49
N THR A 47 -43.51 -40.16 -3.55
CA THR A 47 -42.82 -39.45 -4.67
C THR A 47 -43.51 -38.29 -5.41
N VAL A 48 -42.91 -37.10 -5.32
CA VAL A 48 -43.08 -35.99 -6.28
C VAL A 48 -41.71 -35.42 -6.67
N GLU A 49 -41.45 -35.41 -7.98
CA GLU A 49 -40.59 -34.48 -8.74
C GLU A 49 -41.18 -34.43 -10.16
N PRO A 50 -40.91 -33.40 -10.99
CA PRO A 50 -40.87 -31.97 -10.72
C PRO A 50 -41.80 -31.21 -11.71
N LEU A 51 -42.28 -30.00 -11.38
CA LEU A 51 -42.98 -29.14 -12.34
C LEU A 51 -42.13 -27.92 -12.71
N ALA A 52 -41.95 -27.74 -14.01
CA ALA A 52 -41.31 -26.59 -14.64
C ALA A 52 -42.32 -25.47 -14.94
N ASP A 53 -41.83 -24.23 -14.77
CA ASP A 53 -42.19 -22.96 -15.40
C ASP A 53 -43.60 -22.78 -16.00
N LEU A 54 -44.38 -21.90 -15.35
CA LEU A 54 -45.36 -21.04 -16.02
C LEU A 54 -45.24 -19.59 -15.52
N PRO A 55 -45.38 -18.60 -16.41
CA PRO A 55 -45.24 -17.17 -16.11
C PRO A 55 -46.49 -16.56 -15.45
N GLU A 56 -46.26 -15.42 -14.80
CA GLU A 56 -47.18 -14.61 -13.98
C GLU A 56 -48.54 -14.26 -14.62
N PRO A 57 -49.61 -14.09 -13.83
CA PRO A 57 -50.87 -13.50 -14.30
C PRO A 57 -51.00 -12.02 -13.92
N ASP A 58 -51.15 -11.18 -14.93
CA ASP A 58 -51.72 -9.84 -14.83
C ASP A 58 -53.25 -9.89 -14.59
N GLU A 59 -53.71 -8.91 -13.81
CA GLU A 59 -55.03 -8.25 -13.77
C GLU A 59 -56.28 -9.05 -14.18
N ILE A 60 -57.11 -9.40 -13.18
CA ILE A 60 -58.52 -9.73 -13.40
C ILE A 60 -59.40 -8.85 -12.51
N ASN A 61 -60.08 -7.92 -13.19
CA ASN A 61 -61.21 -7.13 -12.70
C ASN A 61 -62.32 -8.01 -12.11
N ASP A 62 -62.88 -7.53 -11.00
CA ASP A 62 -64.08 -8.03 -10.35
C ASP A 62 -65.26 -8.20 -11.32
N MET A 63 -65.83 -9.41 -11.36
CA MET A 63 -67.21 -9.62 -11.80
C MET A 63 -68.08 -9.87 -10.57
N GLU A 64 -68.95 -8.90 -10.27
CA GLU A 64 -70.13 -9.08 -9.44
C GLU A 64 -71.03 -10.18 -10.04
N VAL A 65 -71.32 -11.22 -9.25
CA VAL A 65 -72.46 -12.10 -9.49
C VAL A 65 -73.28 -12.22 -8.21
N ASP A 66 -74.36 -11.45 -8.19
CA ASP A 66 -75.49 -11.63 -7.27
C ASP A 66 -76.09 -13.02 -7.44
N HIS A 67 -75.91 -13.89 -6.43
CA HIS A 67 -76.77 -15.05 -6.24
C HIS A 67 -77.14 -15.22 -4.76
N VAL A 68 -78.32 -14.70 -4.42
CA VAL A 68 -79.07 -15.13 -3.24
C VAL A 68 -79.52 -16.58 -3.47
N GLY A 69 -78.92 -17.51 -2.73
CA GLY A 69 -79.32 -18.91 -2.70
C GLY A 69 -78.84 -19.58 -1.41
N SER A 70 -79.78 -19.80 -0.48
CA SER A 70 -79.57 -20.52 0.77
C SER A 70 -78.95 -21.90 0.52
N SER A 71 -77.65 -22.04 0.78
CA SER A 71 -77.01 -23.33 0.95
C SER A 71 -76.74 -23.54 2.43
N ASN A 72 -77.20 -24.68 2.98
CA ASN A 72 -76.77 -25.18 4.29
C ASN A 72 -75.32 -25.69 4.19
N ALA A 73 -74.40 -24.84 3.75
CA ALA A 73 -72.97 -25.12 3.81
C ALA A 73 -72.55 -24.97 5.28
N VAL A 74 -72.14 -26.07 5.90
CA VAL A 74 -71.62 -26.05 7.26
C VAL A 74 -70.28 -25.33 7.23
N VAL A 75 -70.23 -24.14 7.82
CA VAL A 75 -68.96 -23.44 8.07
C VAL A 75 -68.29 -24.13 9.25
N LEU A 76 -67.06 -24.61 9.04
CA LEU A 76 -66.25 -25.20 10.11
C LEU A 76 -66.01 -24.16 11.21
N HIS A 77 -65.76 -24.62 12.45
CA HIS A 77 -65.56 -23.70 13.58
C HIS A 77 -64.39 -22.73 13.34
N ASP A 78 -63.32 -23.23 12.72
CA ASP A 78 -62.10 -22.46 12.44
C ASP A 78 -62.29 -21.43 11.32
N ASP A 79 -63.18 -21.71 10.37
CA ASP A 79 -63.51 -20.81 9.25
C ASP A 79 -64.67 -19.86 9.57
N LYS A 80 -65.21 -19.94 10.80
CA LYS A 80 -66.33 -19.12 11.21
C LYS A 80 -65.87 -17.67 11.41
N LYS A 81 -66.07 -16.85 10.38
CA LYS A 81 -65.91 -15.40 10.47
C LYS A 81 -66.98 -14.82 11.40
N TYR A 82 -66.60 -14.50 12.64
CA TYR A 82 -67.50 -13.94 13.64
C TYR A 82 -67.80 -12.45 13.41
N TYR A 83 -66.87 -11.75 12.76
CA TYR A 83 -66.95 -10.32 12.51
C TYR A 83 -66.72 -10.03 11.01
N PRO A 84 -67.39 -9.00 10.45
CA PRO A 84 -67.13 -8.54 9.09
C PRO A 84 -65.70 -8.00 8.98
N LEU A 85 -65.15 -7.98 7.77
CA LEU A 85 -63.82 -7.44 7.53
C LEU A 85 -63.80 -5.93 7.80
N ALA A 86 -62.68 -5.40 8.27
CA ALA A 86 -62.56 -3.98 8.57
C ALA A 86 -62.81 -3.08 7.34
N SER A 87 -62.43 -3.53 6.15
CA SER A 87 -62.71 -2.87 4.86
C SER A 87 -64.21 -2.82 4.53
N GLU A 88 -64.98 -3.85 4.89
CA GLU A 88 -66.44 -3.87 4.71
C GLU A 88 -67.14 -2.94 5.70
N LEU A 89 -66.55 -2.75 6.89
CA LEU A 89 -67.12 -1.91 7.94
C LEU A 89 -66.92 -0.41 7.67
N TYR A 90 -65.73 -0.01 7.21
CA TYR A 90 -65.37 1.40 7.00
C TYR A 90 -65.52 1.88 5.55
N GLY A 91 -65.61 0.94 4.59
CA GLY A 91 -65.78 1.24 3.16
C GLY A 91 -64.45 1.41 2.43
N PRO A 92 -64.47 1.44 1.08
CA PRO A 92 -63.28 1.47 0.24
C PRO A 92 -62.52 2.80 0.31
N ASP A 93 -63.14 3.88 0.78
CA ASP A 93 -62.52 5.20 0.95
C ASP A 93 -61.60 5.28 2.19
N VAL A 94 -61.59 4.24 3.05
CA VAL A 94 -60.82 4.19 4.30
C VAL A 94 -59.79 3.07 4.25
N GLU A 95 -58.51 3.43 4.21
CA GLU A 95 -57.41 2.49 4.33
C GLU A 95 -57.33 1.96 5.76
N THR A 96 -57.64 0.68 5.94
CA THR A 96 -57.48 0.00 7.24
C THR A 96 -56.12 -0.66 7.28
N MET A 97 -55.22 -0.14 8.11
CA MET A 97 -53.91 -0.75 8.38
C MET A 97 -53.96 -1.55 9.69
N VAL A 98 -53.38 -2.75 9.67
CA VAL A 98 -53.19 -3.60 10.86
C VAL A 98 -51.69 -3.70 11.10
N GLU A 99 -51.19 -3.02 12.12
CA GLU A 99 -49.78 -3.05 12.51
C GLU A 99 -49.63 -3.90 13.77
N GLU A 100 -49.13 -5.13 13.62
CA GLU A 100 -48.95 -6.08 14.73
C GLU A 100 -47.56 -5.98 15.37
N GLU A 101 -46.57 -5.48 14.63
CA GLU A 101 -45.18 -5.33 15.06
C GLU A 101 -44.68 -3.89 14.81
N ASP A 102 -43.77 -3.42 15.65
CA ASP A 102 -43.16 -2.10 15.50
C ASP A 102 -42.26 -2.07 14.24
N ALA A 103 -42.37 -1.00 13.44
CA ALA A 103 -41.57 -0.83 12.23
C ALA A 103 -40.06 -0.63 12.49
N GLN A 104 -39.66 -0.31 13.72
CA GLN A 104 -38.27 -0.08 14.11
C GLN A 104 -37.96 -0.72 15.48
N PRO A 105 -36.75 -1.27 15.68
CA PRO A 105 -36.38 -1.87 16.95
C PRO A 105 -36.18 -0.81 18.04
N LEU A 106 -36.38 -1.19 19.31
CA LEU A 106 -36.21 -0.30 20.47
C LEU A 106 -34.80 0.32 20.61
N THR A 107 -33.79 -0.32 20.00
CA THR A 107 -32.42 0.20 19.94
C THR A 107 -32.27 1.45 19.08
N GLU A 108 -33.18 1.66 18.12
CA GLU A 108 -33.21 2.85 17.27
C GLU A 108 -34.00 3.97 17.99
N PRO A 109 -33.36 5.11 18.29
CA PRO A 109 -34.04 6.18 19.00
C PRO A 109 -35.04 6.89 18.07
N ILE A 110 -36.26 7.15 18.57
CA ILE A 110 -37.31 7.90 17.84
C ILE A 110 -36.81 9.27 17.37
N ILE A 111 -36.01 9.95 18.20
CA ILE A 111 -35.32 11.19 17.85
C ILE A 111 -33.82 10.90 17.80
N ASN A 112 -33.25 10.97 16.60
CA ASN A 112 -31.83 10.74 16.41
C ASN A 112 -31.00 11.79 17.16
N PRO A 113 -30.06 11.38 18.03
CA PRO A 113 -29.14 12.31 18.67
C PRO A 113 -28.21 12.93 17.63
N ILE A 114 -27.78 14.17 17.88
CA ILE A 114 -26.78 14.83 17.02
C ILE A 114 -25.45 14.08 17.17
N LYS A 115 -25.13 13.22 16.21
CA LYS A 115 -23.85 12.52 16.14
C LYS A 115 -22.82 13.44 15.48
N VAL A 116 -21.82 13.88 16.24
CA VAL A 116 -20.65 14.57 15.69
C VAL A 116 -19.59 13.53 15.36
N ARG A 117 -19.36 13.28 14.06
CA ARG A 117 -18.29 12.39 13.61
C ARG A 117 -16.94 13.03 13.90
N LYS A 118 -16.09 12.35 14.67
CA LYS A 118 -14.74 12.81 15.01
C LYS A 118 -13.76 11.63 15.03
N PHE A 119 -13.25 11.27 13.86
CA PHE A 119 -12.25 10.22 13.68
C PHE A 119 -10.86 10.77 13.33
N THR A 120 -10.76 12.08 13.10
CA THR A 120 -9.49 12.80 12.97
C THR A 120 -9.38 13.92 14.01
N ILE A 121 -8.16 14.15 14.48
CA ILE A 121 -7.81 15.30 15.31
C ILE A 121 -7.65 16.50 14.38
N VAL A 122 -8.61 17.42 14.44
CA VAL A 122 -8.61 18.66 13.67
C VAL A 122 -8.75 19.86 14.61
N GLU A 123 -7.89 20.85 14.42
CA GLU A 123 -7.85 22.11 15.13
C GLU A 123 -8.51 23.21 14.27
N LYS A 124 -9.45 23.96 14.85
CA LYS A 124 -10.21 25.02 14.16
C LYS A 124 -10.31 26.27 15.04
N GLY A 125 -10.36 27.44 14.41
CA GLY A 125 -10.56 28.72 15.11
C GLY A 125 -9.46 29.00 16.12
N GLU A 126 -9.83 29.29 17.36
CA GLU A 126 -8.92 29.57 18.48
C GLU A 126 -8.04 28.37 18.87
N ALA A 127 -8.40 27.16 18.46
CA ALA A 127 -7.60 25.96 18.72
C ALA A 127 -6.39 25.82 17.77
N VAL A 128 -6.27 26.66 16.74
CA VAL A 128 -5.10 26.64 15.85
C VAL A 128 -3.92 27.30 16.56
N PRO A 129 -2.81 26.59 16.78
CA PRO A 129 -1.66 27.13 17.51
C PRO A 129 -1.06 28.37 16.84
N GLU A 130 -0.57 29.30 17.66
CA GLU A 130 0.21 30.44 17.16
C GLU A 130 1.59 29.94 16.71
N THR A 131 2.02 30.42 15.56
CA THR A 131 3.31 30.05 14.95
C THR A 131 4.33 31.18 15.11
N THR A 132 5.62 30.81 15.17
CA THR A 132 6.74 31.78 15.23
C THR A 132 6.87 32.62 13.95
N PHE A 133 6.22 32.20 12.87
CA PHE A 133 6.13 32.90 11.59
C PHE A 133 4.68 33.26 11.26
N SER A 134 4.47 34.27 10.39
CA SER A 134 3.13 34.60 9.92
C SER A 134 2.71 33.72 8.73
N LYS A 135 1.43 33.35 8.69
CA LYS A 135 0.85 32.57 7.57
C LYS A 135 0.98 33.29 6.22
N GLN A 136 0.97 34.63 6.23
CA GLN A 136 1.23 35.44 5.04
C GLN A 136 2.68 35.27 4.56
N PHE A 137 3.66 35.30 5.46
CA PHE A 137 5.06 35.11 5.10
C PHE A 137 5.33 33.72 4.52
N MET A 138 4.67 32.68 5.04
CA MET A 138 4.68 31.35 4.45
C MET A 138 4.14 31.37 3.02
N ALA A 139 2.98 32.00 2.77
CA ALA A 139 2.41 32.13 1.43
C ALA A 139 3.31 32.92 0.46
N ASP A 140 3.97 33.98 0.93
CA ASP A 140 4.90 34.77 0.13
C ASP A 140 6.16 33.98 -0.26
N LEU A 141 6.65 33.09 0.62
CA LEU A 141 7.77 32.18 0.33
C LEU A 141 7.44 31.17 -0.78
N MET A 142 6.18 30.75 -0.92
CA MET A 142 5.75 29.85 -1.99
C MET A 142 5.98 30.44 -3.39
N SER A 143 5.97 31.77 -3.50
CA SER A 143 6.24 32.49 -4.75
C SER A 143 7.73 32.54 -5.12
N HIS A 144 8.62 32.06 -4.24
CA HIS A 144 10.06 32.07 -4.42
C HIS A 144 10.62 30.63 -4.45
N PRO A 145 10.60 29.93 -5.62
CA PRO A 145 10.98 28.53 -5.73
C PRO A 145 12.35 28.19 -5.12
N GLU A 146 13.33 29.10 -5.19
CA GLU A 146 14.67 28.89 -4.62
C GLU A 146 14.67 28.64 -3.10
N SER A 147 13.68 29.17 -2.39
CA SER A 147 13.51 29.05 -0.94
C SER A 147 12.55 27.93 -0.54
N VAL A 148 11.97 27.21 -1.51
CA VAL A 148 11.06 26.09 -1.28
C VAL A 148 11.82 24.76 -1.36
N ARG A 149 11.53 23.83 -0.45
CA ARG A 149 12.01 22.44 -0.48
C ARG A 149 10.87 21.50 -0.19
N ASN A 150 10.62 20.55 -1.08
CA ASN A 150 9.66 19.47 -0.85
C ASN A 150 10.42 18.21 -0.46
N VAL A 151 10.18 17.67 0.73
CA VAL A 151 10.88 16.48 1.24
C VAL A 151 9.90 15.49 1.86
N ALA A 152 10.16 14.19 1.71
CA ALA A 152 9.46 13.15 2.46
C ALA A 152 10.35 12.64 3.60
N VAL A 153 9.78 12.43 4.78
CA VAL A 153 10.47 11.81 5.91
C VAL A 153 10.17 10.32 5.88
N VAL A 154 11.20 9.51 5.62
CA VAL A 154 11.08 8.08 5.31
C VAL A 154 12.02 7.24 6.18
N GLY A 155 11.71 5.96 6.37
CA GLY A 155 12.50 5.06 7.23
C GLY A 155 11.63 4.03 7.95
N HIS A 156 12.27 3.07 8.61
CA HIS A 156 11.57 1.95 9.26
C HIS A 156 10.63 2.37 10.40
N LEU A 157 9.79 1.42 10.83
CA LEU A 157 8.89 1.57 11.97
C LEU A 157 9.65 2.00 13.22
N HIS A 158 9.07 2.94 13.96
CA HIS A 158 9.61 3.48 15.21
C HIS A 158 11.04 4.06 15.15
N HIS A 159 11.61 4.35 13.98
CA HIS A 159 12.90 5.06 13.88
C HIS A 159 12.83 6.55 14.27
N GLY A 160 11.65 7.06 14.62
CA GLY A 160 11.44 8.44 15.08
C GLY A 160 11.22 9.46 13.96
N LYS A 161 10.48 9.09 12.91
CA LYS A 161 10.05 9.99 11.82
C LYS A 161 9.08 11.04 12.31
N THR A 162 7.93 10.63 12.82
CA THR A 162 6.92 11.48 13.46
C THR A 162 7.52 12.32 14.59
N ALA A 163 8.39 11.72 15.42
CA ALA A 163 9.09 12.44 16.47
C ALA A 163 10.06 13.53 15.95
N LEU A 164 10.62 13.36 14.75
CA LEU A 164 11.42 14.40 14.09
C LEU A 164 10.53 15.60 13.71
N LEU A 165 9.33 15.35 13.19
CA LEU A 165 8.36 16.42 12.93
C LEU A 165 7.87 17.06 14.23
N ASP A 166 7.59 16.28 15.28
CA ASP A 166 7.21 16.80 16.59
C ASP A 166 8.26 17.79 17.12
N MET A 167 9.55 17.47 16.97
CA MET A 167 10.64 18.38 17.34
C MET A 167 10.58 19.71 16.56
N LEU A 168 10.27 19.68 15.26
CA LEU A 168 10.14 20.89 14.44
C LEU A 168 8.85 21.66 14.75
N VAL A 169 7.77 20.94 15.09
CA VAL A 169 6.52 21.54 15.58
C VAL A 169 6.80 22.31 16.87
N HIS A 170 7.56 21.75 17.82
CA HIS A 170 7.97 22.47 19.02
C HIS A 170 8.85 23.69 18.77
N GLU A 171 9.64 23.70 17.68
CA GLU A 171 10.46 24.86 17.30
C GLU A 171 9.60 25.99 16.70
N THR A 172 8.46 25.64 16.08
CA THR A 172 7.68 26.56 15.23
C THR A 172 6.32 26.96 15.80
N HIS A 173 5.74 26.17 16.70
CA HIS A 173 4.40 26.37 17.24
C HIS A 173 4.46 26.58 18.75
N ASP A 174 3.73 27.58 19.23
CA ASP A 174 3.60 27.88 20.65
C ASP A 174 2.37 27.18 21.24
N PHE A 175 2.60 26.13 22.03
CA PHE A 175 1.56 25.44 22.80
C PHE A 175 2.14 24.75 24.04
N GLU A 176 1.31 24.60 25.07
CA GLU A 176 1.69 23.86 26.28
C GLU A 176 1.80 22.36 25.98
N TRP A 177 2.95 21.80 26.33
CA TRP A 177 3.32 20.43 26.00
C TRP A 177 3.48 19.59 27.27
N ASP A 178 2.94 18.37 27.24
CA ASP A 178 3.12 17.38 28.30
C ASP A 178 4.39 16.55 28.04
N THR A 179 5.47 16.86 28.76
CA THR A 179 6.73 16.10 28.70
C THR A 179 6.63 14.60 28.98
N SER A 180 5.52 14.14 29.56
CA SER A 180 5.36 12.74 29.95
C SER A 180 4.80 11.84 28.84
N LYS A 181 4.25 12.41 27.76
CA LYS A 181 3.62 11.65 26.67
C LYS A 181 4.17 12.06 25.31
N PRO A 182 4.34 11.14 24.36
CA PRO A 182 4.68 11.52 22.98
C PRO A 182 3.52 12.32 22.36
N LEU A 183 3.86 13.38 21.61
CA LEU A 183 2.87 14.27 21.00
C LEU A 183 2.18 13.63 19.79
N LEU A 184 3.00 13.04 18.88
CA LEU A 184 2.55 12.42 17.64
C LEU A 184 1.64 13.38 16.85
N TYR A 185 2.16 14.55 16.50
CA TYR A 185 1.36 15.65 15.97
C TYR A 185 0.71 15.31 14.62
N THR A 186 1.47 14.66 13.73
CA THR A 186 1.05 14.27 12.38
C THR A 186 0.16 13.03 12.33
N ASP A 187 0.11 12.25 13.40
CA ASP A 187 -0.76 11.07 13.56
C ASP A 187 -2.19 11.54 13.90
N THR A 188 -2.91 12.07 12.90
CA THR A 188 -4.22 12.70 13.13
C THR A 188 -5.36 11.69 13.28
N HIS A 189 -5.21 10.47 12.76
CA HIS A 189 -6.27 9.48 12.78
C HIS A 189 -6.37 8.80 14.15
N ILE A 190 -7.59 8.51 14.61
CA ILE A 190 -7.80 7.87 15.93
C ILE A 190 -7.07 6.52 16.06
N LEU A 191 -6.99 5.73 14.99
CA LEU A 191 -6.25 4.46 15.02
C LEU A 191 -4.74 4.65 15.16
N GLU A 192 -4.18 5.73 14.59
CA GLU A 192 -2.74 6.01 14.70
C GLU A 192 -2.38 6.27 16.16
N GLN A 193 -3.20 7.09 16.84
CA GLN A 193 -3.06 7.40 18.27
C GLN A 193 -3.25 6.17 19.16
N GLN A 194 -4.25 5.32 18.86
CA GLN A 194 -4.51 4.12 19.66
C GLN A 194 -3.45 3.02 19.48
N ARG A 195 -2.92 2.87 18.26
CA ARG A 195 -1.92 1.83 17.94
C ARG A 195 -0.48 2.31 18.18
N GLY A 196 -0.25 3.62 18.21
CA GLY A 196 1.09 4.21 18.25
C GLY A 196 1.88 4.01 16.95
N ILE A 197 1.21 3.77 15.83
CA ILE A 197 1.81 3.52 14.52
C ILE A 197 1.14 4.46 13.52
N SER A 198 1.92 5.27 12.81
CA SER A 198 1.44 6.07 11.67
C SER A 198 0.96 5.15 10.55
N LEU A 199 -0.22 5.43 10.02
CA LEU A 199 -0.91 4.63 9.00
C LEU A 199 -1.00 5.40 7.69
N LYS A 200 -1.33 6.68 7.76
CA LYS A 200 -1.51 7.56 6.60
C LYS A 200 -0.33 8.52 6.51
N SER A 201 0.14 8.80 5.29
CA SER A 201 1.07 9.93 5.11
C SER A 201 0.38 11.24 5.50
N SER A 202 1.12 12.16 6.14
CA SER A 202 0.62 13.42 6.67
C SER A 202 1.58 14.57 6.32
N PRO A 203 1.16 15.53 5.48
CA PRO A 203 1.99 16.67 5.11
C PRO A 203 1.92 17.80 6.15
N MET A 204 3.03 18.54 6.24
CA MET A 204 3.15 19.74 7.06
C MET A 204 4.20 20.68 6.45
N SER A 205 3.94 21.98 6.48
CA SER A 205 4.81 23.00 5.90
C SER A 205 5.43 23.85 6.99
N PHE A 206 6.76 23.88 7.03
CA PHE A 206 7.49 24.64 8.05
C PHE A 206 8.25 25.81 7.44
N VAL A 207 8.29 26.94 8.14
CA VAL A 207 9.23 28.03 7.84
C VAL A 207 10.40 27.93 8.82
N LEU A 208 11.54 27.46 8.33
CA LEU A 208 12.71 27.14 9.15
C LEU A 208 13.95 27.90 8.67
N GLN A 209 14.84 28.24 9.59
CA GLN A 209 16.06 28.98 9.29
C GLN A 209 17.27 28.05 9.19
N ASN A 210 18.15 28.35 8.23
CA ASN A 210 19.43 27.66 8.12
C ASN A 210 20.49 28.31 9.05
N SER A 211 21.72 27.76 9.08
CA SER A 211 22.79 28.32 9.91
C SER A 211 23.19 29.76 9.55
N LYS A 212 22.80 30.25 8.36
CA LYS A 212 23.04 31.61 7.89
C LYS A 212 21.85 32.54 8.14
N GLN A 213 20.84 32.11 8.90
CA GLN A 213 19.61 32.86 9.18
C GLN A 213 18.76 33.18 7.94
N LYS A 214 18.89 32.40 6.87
CA LYS A 214 17.98 32.45 5.72
C LYS A 214 16.81 31.51 5.99
N SER A 215 15.58 32.01 5.90
CA SER A 215 14.36 31.23 6.03
C SER A 215 14.06 30.46 4.73
N PHE A 216 13.63 29.22 4.89
CA PHE A 216 13.16 28.34 3.83
C PHE A 216 11.76 27.84 4.17
N LEU A 217 10.93 27.67 3.14
CA LEU A 217 9.68 26.92 3.23
C LEU A 217 10.00 25.45 2.95
N VAL A 218 9.87 24.61 3.97
CA VAL A 218 10.14 23.18 3.88
C VAL A 218 8.82 22.44 4.00
N ASN A 219 8.30 21.97 2.86
CA ASN A 219 7.12 21.12 2.80
C ASN A 219 7.56 19.69 3.10
N MET A 220 7.21 19.18 4.27
CA MET A 220 7.52 17.82 4.71
C MET A 220 6.30 16.92 4.56
N ILE A 221 6.50 15.67 4.14
CA ILE A 221 5.48 14.63 4.23
C ILE A 221 5.98 13.57 5.20
N ASP A 222 5.32 13.43 6.34
CA ASP A 222 5.56 12.31 7.25
C ASP A 222 4.96 11.06 6.64
N THR A 223 5.71 9.97 6.61
CA THR A 223 5.30 8.72 5.98
C THR A 223 5.29 7.57 6.99
N PRO A 224 4.37 6.61 6.84
CA PRO A 224 4.31 5.46 7.75
C PRO A 224 5.58 4.61 7.61
N GLY A 225 6.05 4.06 8.73
CA GLY A 225 7.25 3.20 8.76
C GLY A 225 6.98 1.70 8.67
N HIS A 226 5.71 1.31 8.80
CA HIS A 226 5.33 -0.09 8.78
C HIS A 226 5.28 -0.61 7.34
N VAL A 227 5.85 -1.79 7.10
CA VAL A 227 6.07 -2.35 5.75
C VAL A 227 4.79 -2.54 4.92
N ASN A 228 3.66 -2.76 5.58
CA ASN A 228 2.37 -2.90 4.90
C ASN A 228 1.83 -1.58 4.33
N PHE A 229 2.32 -0.43 4.78
CA PHE A 229 1.92 0.90 4.29
C PHE A 229 3.03 1.55 3.43
N LEU A 230 3.87 0.75 2.77
CA LEU A 230 4.90 1.26 1.85
C LEU A 230 4.30 1.98 0.63
N ASP A 231 3.03 1.74 0.34
CA ASP A 231 2.29 2.43 -0.71
C ASP A 231 2.15 3.94 -0.45
N GLU A 232 1.87 4.31 0.80
CA GLU A 232 1.85 5.70 1.27
C GLU A 232 3.21 6.39 1.10
N VAL A 233 4.30 5.65 1.31
CA VAL A 233 5.67 6.14 1.11
C VAL A 233 5.91 6.42 -0.37
N THR A 234 5.60 5.48 -1.26
CA THR A 234 5.78 5.65 -2.71
C THR A 234 4.96 6.82 -3.26
N ASN A 235 3.70 6.99 -2.81
CA ASN A 235 2.87 8.13 -3.24
C ASN A 235 3.46 9.47 -2.82
N SER A 236 3.97 9.55 -1.59
CA SER A 236 4.65 10.75 -1.09
C SER A 236 5.93 11.06 -1.87
N LEU A 237 6.71 10.03 -2.19
CA LEU A 237 7.97 10.17 -2.95
C LEU A 237 7.76 10.73 -4.36
N ARG A 238 6.63 10.44 -5.00
CA ARG A 238 6.28 11.01 -6.31
C ARG A 238 6.16 12.54 -6.26
N LEU A 239 5.69 13.12 -5.16
CA LEU A 239 5.45 14.56 -5.02
C LEU A 239 6.70 15.37 -4.64
N VAL A 240 7.67 14.78 -3.93
CA VAL A 240 8.79 15.50 -3.28
C VAL A 240 10.10 15.49 -4.08
N ASP A 241 11.02 16.40 -3.77
CA ASP A 241 12.28 16.60 -4.51
C ASP A 241 13.50 15.95 -3.83
N GLY A 242 13.32 15.43 -2.62
CA GLY A 242 14.34 14.74 -1.85
C GLY A 242 13.71 13.96 -0.70
N ALA A 243 14.48 13.11 -0.05
CA ALA A 243 14.02 12.30 1.08
C ALA A 243 14.95 12.44 2.29
N ILE A 244 14.36 12.60 3.47
CA ILE A 244 15.03 12.53 4.76
C ILE A 244 14.90 11.08 5.25
N LEU A 245 15.99 10.32 5.14
CA LEU A 245 16.04 8.93 5.59
C LEU A 245 16.38 8.90 7.08
N VAL A 246 15.46 8.44 7.92
CA VAL A 246 15.64 8.33 9.37
C VAL A 246 16.01 6.89 9.75
N VAL A 247 17.17 6.71 10.37
CA VAL A 247 17.71 5.41 10.77
C VAL A 247 18.03 5.41 12.26
N ASP A 248 17.52 4.42 13.00
CA ASP A 248 17.84 4.24 14.41
C ASP A 248 19.32 3.85 14.59
N ALA A 249 20.02 4.54 15.48
CA ALA A 249 21.43 4.32 15.76
C ALA A 249 21.73 2.91 16.32
N VAL A 250 20.77 2.26 16.98
CA VAL A 250 20.91 0.91 17.54
C VAL A 250 20.54 -0.17 16.52
N GLU A 251 19.34 -0.08 15.94
CA GLU A 251 18.80 -1.11 15.05
C GLU A 251 19.41 -1.06 13.64
N GLY A 252 19.83 0.12 13.17
CA GLY A 252 20.48 0.31 11.88
C GLY A 252 19.54 0.07 10.70
N VAL A 253 20.07 -0.49 9.61
CA VAL A 253 19.28 -0.77 8.40
C VAL A 253 18.46 -2.04 8.56
N LEU A 254 17.18 -1.96 8.18
CA LEU A 254 16.17 -3.01 8.23
C LEU A 254 15.40 -3.06 6.90
N VAL A 255 14.47 -4.00 6.75
CA VAL A 255 13.75 -4.30 5.50
C VAL A 255 13.08 -3.08 4.86
N SER A 256 12.36 -2.26 5.64
CA SER A 256 11.70 -1.06 5.10
C SER A 256 12.74 -0.05 4.63
N THR A 257 13.81 0.14 5.40
CA THR A 257 14.90 1.07 5.07
C THR A 257 15.60 0.63 3.77
N ASP A 258 15.89 -0.67 3.62
CA ASP A 258 16.49 -1.23 2.40
C ASP A 258 15.60 -1.00 1.18
N LYS A 259 14.30 -1.38 1.25
CA LYS A 259 13.35 -1.16 0.14
C LYS A 259 13.21 0.32 -0.23
N ILE A 260 13.14 1.21 0.76
CA ILE A 260 13.04 2.66 0.52
C ILE A 260 14.32 3.19 -0.14
N ILE A 261 15.51 2.81 0.32
CA ILE A 261 16.78 3.23 -0.32
C ILE A 261 16.83 2.78 -1.78
N ARG A 262 16.46 1.52 -2.06
CA ARG A 262 16.40 0.98 -3.43
C ARG A 262 15.51 1.83 -4.31
N HIS A 263 14.33 2.18 -3.83
CA HIS A 263 13.38 3.02 -4.56
C HIS A 263 13.92 4.44 -4.81
N LEU A 264 14.49 5.08 -3.79
CA LEU A 264 15.05 6.42 -3.91
C LEU A 264 16.16 6.48 -4.97
N VAL A 265 17.04 5.48 -4.99
CA VAL A 265 18.11 5.39 -6.00
C VAL A 265 17.56 5.13 -7.39
N GLN A 266 16.54 4.26 -7.52
CA GLN A 266 15.89 3.96 -8.81
C GLN A 266 15.17 5.18 -9.41
N GLU A 267 14.46 5.96 -8.57
CA GLU A 267 13.76 7.18 -8.98
C GLU A 267 14.70 8.41 -9.06
N GLY A 268 15.97 8.26 -8.69
CA GLY A 268 16.95 9.35 -8.70
C GLY A 268 16.68 10.46 -7.67
N ILE A 269 16.03 10.13 -6.56
CA ILE A 269 15.68 11.06 -5.48
C ILE A 269 16.87 11.22 -4.51
N PRO A 270 17.37 12.45 -4.29
CA PRO A 270 18.47 12.71 -3.35
C PRO A 270 18.14 12.34 -1.90
N ILE A 271 19.13 11.79 -1.19
CA ILE A 271 19.00 11.29 0.19
C ILE A 271 19.76 12.20 1.16
N VAL A 272 19.07 12.64 2.22
CA VAL A 272 19.66 13.21 3.43
C VAL A 272 19.45 12.21 4.57
N LEU A 273 20.52 11.75 5.21
CA LEU A 273 20.45 10.74 6.26
C LEU A 273 20.41 11.42 7.64
N VAL A 274 19.46 11.01 8.48
CA VAL A 274 19.40 11.36 9.90
C VAL A 274 19.56 10.09 10.72
N VAL A 275 20.69 9.96 11.41
CA VAL A 275 20.92 8.89 12.37
C VAL A 275 20.29 9.32 13.70
N ASN A 276 19.12 8.77 13.99
CA ASN A 276 18.30 9.14 15.14
C ASN A 276 18.53 8.18 16.32
N LYS A 277 18.00 8.55 17.49
CA LYS A 277 18.08 7.79 18.74
C LYS A 277 19.50 7.52 19.23
N VAL A 278 20.40 8.49 19.00
CA VAL A 278 21.78 8.41 19.47
C VAL A 278 21.84 8.29 21.01
N ASP A 279 20.85 8.83 21.70
CA ASP A 279 20.68 8.73 23.15
C ASP A 279 20.58 7.28 23.65
N ARG A 280 20.03 6.34 22.87
CA ARG A 280 19.97 4.91 23.23
C ARG A 280 21.36 4.29 23.36
N LEU A 281 22.34 4.76 22.58
CA LEU A 281 23.74 4.32 22.71
C LEU A 281 24.32 4.70 24.09
N ILE A 282 23.85 5.82 24.64
CA ILE A 282 24.32 6.40 25.91
C ILE A 282 23.53 5.83 27.10
N LEU A 283 22.21 5.81 27.00
CA LEU A 283 21.28 5.50 28.10
C LEU A 283 21.01 4.00 28.23
N GLU A 284 20.74 3.33 27.11
CA GLU A 284 20.35 1.91 27.09
C GLU A 284 21.58 1.00 27.02
N LEU A 285 22.37 1.14 25.95
CA LEU A 285 23.54 0.28 25.70
C LEU A 285 24.76 0.68 26.53
N ARG A 286 24.81 1.93 27.01
CA ARG A 286 25.91 2.49 27.81
C ARG A 286 27.29 2.25 27.19
N LEU A 287 27.38 2.39 25.87
CA LEU A 287 28.62 2.19 25.13
C LEU A 287 29.63 3.30 25.49
N PRO A 288 30.93 3.00 25.59
CA PRO A 288 31.95 4.05 25.62
C PRO A 288 31.89 4.94 24.37
N PRO A 289 32.29 6.23 24.44
CA PRO A 289 32.26 7.13 23.27
C PRO A 289 32.94 6.57 22.02
N ALA A 290 34.08 5.90 22.17
CA ALA A 290 34.80 5.31 21.04
C ALA A 290 34.00 4.18 20.35
N ASP A 291 33.27 3.37 21.11
CA ASP A 291 32.45 2.27 20.58
C ASP A 291 31.14 2.80 19.98
N ALA A 292 30.55 3.82 20.60
CA ALA A 292 29.41 4.53 20.03
C ALA A 292 29.74 5.17 18.67
N TYR A 293 30.94 5.75 18.52
CA TYR A 293 31.42 6.25 17.22
C TYR A 293 31.48 5.12 16.18
N TYR A 294 32.05 3.96 16.52
CA TYR A 294 32.11 2.83 15.60
C TYR A 294 30.71 2.33 15.21
N LYS A 295 29.77 2.32 16.15
CA LYS A 295 28.37 1.94 15.87
C LYS A 295 27.71 2.94 14.91
N LEU A 296 27.85 4.25 15.15
CA LEU A 296 27.33 5.29 14.24
C LEU A 296 27.95 5.19 12.85
N LYS A 297 29.26 5.00 12.78
CA LYS A 297 29.98 4.80 11.53
C LYS A 297 29.49 3.56 10.79
N HIS A 298 29.31 2.45 11.50
CA HIS A 298 28.81 1.21 10.93
C HIS A 298 27.40 1.37 10.35
N THR A 299 26.49 2.04 11.06
CA THR A 299 25.13 2.34 10.56
C THR A 299 25.17 3.14 9.25
N ILE A 300 26.06 4.14 9.13
CA ILE A 300 26.24 4.91 7.90
C ILE A 300 26.82 4.04 6.77
N GLU A 301 27.73 3.12 7.09
CA GLU A 301 28.30 2.17 6.12
C GLU A 301 27.28 1.14 5.64
N GLU A 302 26.37 0.65 6.50
CA GLU A 302 25.24 -0.20 6.12
C GLU A 302 24.37 0.50 5.06
N VAL A 303 24.00 1.77 5.31
CA VAL A 303 23.21 2.57 4.35
C VAL A 303 23.95 2.71 3.01
N ASN A 304 25.23 3.06 3.03
CA ASN A 304 26.04 3.18 1.81
C ASN A 304 26.20 1.84 1.08
N THR A 305 26.21 0.71 1.80
CA THR A 305 26.27 -0.62 1.19
C THR A 305 25.01 -0.90 0.37
N VAL A 306 23.84 -0.54 0.90
CA VAL A 306 22.57 -0.66 0.15
C VAL A 306 22.58 0.28 -1.06
N ILE A 307 22.96 1.54 -0.89
CA ILE A 307 23.06 2.51 -2.00
C ILE A 307 23.99 1.98 -3.09
N SER A 308 25.20 1.56 -2.73
CA SER A 308 26.21 1.04 -3.66
C SER A 308 25.77 -0.26 -4.35
N SER A 309 24.90 -1.06 -3.72
CA SER A 309 24.33 -2.26 -4.34
C SER A 309 23.37 -1.93 -5.48
N CYS A 310 22.74 -0.75 -5.43
CA CYS A 310 21.81 -0.26 -6.44
C CYS A 310 22.53 0.54 -7.53
N ASN A 311 23.33 1.53 -7.11
CA ASN A 311 24.13 2.36 -7.99
C ASN A 311 25.47 2.66 -7.30
N PRO A 312 26.60 2.16 -7.83
CA PRO A 312 27.92 2.36 -7.24
C PRO A 312 28.50 3.77 -7.47
N ASP A 313 27.76 4.70 -8.10
CA ASP A 313 28.21 6.08 -8.31
C ASP A 313 28.50 6.78 -6.95
N PRO A 314 29.75 7.25 -6.74
CA PRO A 314 30.13 7.97 -5.53
C PRO A 314 29.28 9.21 -5.21
N ILE A 315 28.57 9.78 -6.20
CA ILE A 315 27.67 10.94 -6.01
C ILE A 315 26.56 10.63 -5.01
N HIS A 316 26.08 9.38 -4.95
CA HIS A 316 25.00 8.97 -4.06
C HIS A 316 25.47 8.64 -2.63
N ARG A 317 26.77 8.68 -2.35
CA ARG A 317 27.35 8.34 -1.05
C ARG A 317 26.89 9.33 0.03
N VAL A 318 26.43 8.80 1.15
CA VAL A 318 26.10 9.58 2.35
C VAL A 318 27.25 9.53 3.35
N SER A 319 27.72 10.69 3.81
CA SER A 319 28.80 10.81 4.79
C SER A 319 28.70 12.13 5.56
N PRO A 320 28.93 12.14 6.90
CA PRO A 320 28.93 13.38 7.68
C PRO A 320 29.90 14.44 7.17
N GLU A 321 31.02 14.02 6.55
CA GLU A 321 32.03 14.93 5.97
C GLU A 321 31.52 15.71 4.73
N LEU A 322 30.50 15.17 4.06
CA LEU A 322 29.85 15.81 2.91
C LEU A 322 28.71 16.74 3.36
N GLY A 323 28.29 16.65 4.62
CA GLY A 323 27.18 17.44 5.16
C GLY A 323 25.79 16.93 4.75
N ASN A 324 25.67 15.70 4.29
CA ASN A 324 24.38 15.03 4.01
C ASN A 324 23.95 14.03 5.09
N VAL A 325 24.68 13.98 6.22
CA VAL A 325 24.34 13.15 7.38
C VAL A 325 24.24 14.02 8.63
N GLY A 326 23.12 13.88 9.34
CA GLY A 326 22.87 14.47 10.65
C GLY A 326 22.74 13.41 11.74
N PHE A 327 23.02 13.81 12.97
CA PHE A 327 22.83 13.02 14.18
C PHE A 327 21.72 13.65 15.00
N ALA A 328 20.80 12.83 15.51
CA ALA A 328 19.64 13.32 16.24
C ALA A 328 19.28 12.43 17.42
N SER A 329 18.62 13.06 18.39
CA SER A 329 17.74 12.39 19.34
C SER A 329 16.46 13.22 19.41
N THR A 330 15.46 12.78 18.65
CA THR A 330 14.18 13.49 18.53
C THR A 330 13.39 13.48 19.84
N GLU A 331 13.53 12.42 20.64
CA GLU A 331 12.91 12.36 21.98
C GLU A 331 13.53 13.39 22.94
N MET A 332 14.85 13.61 22.82
CA MET A 332 15.56 14.62 23.63
C MET A 332 15.58 16.01 22.99
N GLY A 333 14.98 16.18 21.81
CA GLY A 333 14.75 17.47 21.16
C GLY A 333 15.98 18.12 20.52
N TRP A 334 16.89 17.34 19.93
CA TRP A 334 18.03 17.91 19.20
C TRP A 334 18.39 17.16 17.91
N CYS A 335 18.89 17.91 16.93
CA CYS A 335 19.43 17.41 15.66
C CYS A 335 20.56 18.33 15.18
N PHE A 336 21.75 17.76 14.92
CA PHE A 336 22.90 18.51 14.42
C PHE A 336 23.62 17.79 13.28
N ASN A 337 24.38 18.54 12.50
CA ASN A 337 25.39 18.05 11.57
C ASN A 337 26.77 18.60 11.98
N LEU A 338 27.84 18.17 11.33
CA LEU A 338 29.20 18.62 11.71
C LEU A 338 29.37 20.14 11.59
N THR A 339 28.72 20.77 10.61
CA THR A 339 28.82 22.21 10.35
C THR A 339 28.13 23.04 11.45
N SER A 340 26.92 22.65 11.84
CA SER A 340 26.17 23.29 12.94
C SER A 340 26.89 23.11 14.28
N PHE A 341 27.43 21.92 14.58
CA PHE A 341 28.20 21.71 15.80
C PHE A 341 29.52 22.51 15.82
N ALA A 342 30.22 22.58 14.67
CA ALA A 342 31.41 23.42 14.52
C ALA A 342 31.07 24.91 14.71
N LYS A 343 29.90 25.36 14.26
CA LYS A 343 29.39 26.71 14.48
C LYS A 343 29.14 26.98 15.97
N MET A 344 28.57 26.03 16.72
CA MET A 344 28.40 26.17 18.18
C MET A 344 29.73 26.42 18.89
N TYR A 345 30.79 25.69 18.55
CA TYR A 345 32.14 25.94 19.07
C TYR A 345 32.63 27.34 18.76
N ARG A 346 32.42 27.81 17.52
CA ARG A 346 32.83 29.14 17.12
C ARG A 346 32.07 30.21 17.88
N ASP A 347 30.75 30.08 17.99
CA ASP A 347 29.89 31.07 18.62
C ASP A 347 30.10 31.12 20.16
N THR A 348 30.54 30.00 20.77
CA THR A 348 30.84 29.92 22.21
C THR A 348 32.23 30.45 22.56
N PHE A 349 33.27 30.04 21.81
CA PHE A 349 34.67 30.30 22.19
C PHE A 349 35.32 31.47 21.42
N CYS A 350 34.81 31.86 20.25
CA CYS A 350 35.37 32.95 19.45
C CYS A 350 34.60 34.25 19.66
N THR A 351 35.02 35.06 20.64
CA THR A 351 34.42 36.39 20.91
C THR A 351 35.07 37.53 20.12
N SER A 352 36.28 37.32 19.57
CA SER A 352 37.03 38.32 18.79
C SER A 352 37.16 37.91 17.32
N LYS A 353 37.10 38.88 16.40
CA LYS A 353 37.28 38.64 14.95
C LYS A 353 38.62 37.99 14.58
N LYS A 354 39.63 38.08 15.45
CA LYS A 354 40.97 37.48 15.23
C LYS A 354 41.02 35.98 15.54
N ASP A 355 40.08 35.46 16.32
CA ASP A 355 40.06 34.07 16.78
C ASP A 355 39.06 33.21 15.97
N LEU A 356 38.42 33.78 14.95
CA LEU A 356 37.48 33.08 14.08
C LEU A 356 38.21 32.04 13.23
N PHE A 357 37.82 30.78 13.39
CA PHE A 357 38.23 29.70 12.49
C PHE A 357 37.15 29.43 11.43
N ASP A 358 37.58 28.82 10.33
CA ASP A 358 36.68 28.38 9.25
C ASP A 358 35.85 27.17 9.71
N ILE A 359 34.53 27.33 9.73
CA ILE A 359 33.56 26.30 10.15
C ILE A 359 33.67 25.09 9.24
N ASP A 360 33.70 25.29 7.91
CA ASP A 360 33.64 24.18 6.95
C ASP A 360 34.92 23.35 7.00
N ALA A 361 36.06 24.01 7.17
CA ALA A 361 37.34 23.33 7.34
C ALA A 361 37.45 22.60 8.68
N PHE A 362 36.82 23.11 9.75
CA PHE A 362 36.77 22.40 11.03
C PHE A 362 35.82 21.19 10.96
N ALA A 363 34.60 21.39 10.43
CA ALA A 363 33.59 20.35 10.25
C ALA A 363 34.12 19.13 9.48
N LYS A 364 34.84 19.35 8.36
CA LYS A 364 35.48 18.27 7.59
C LYS A 364 36.50 17.45 8.37
N ARG A 365 37.05 17.98 9.47
CA ARG A 365 38.03 17.29 10.33
C ARG A 365 37.40 16.62 11.55
N LEU A 366 36.11 16.84 11.81
CA LEU A 366 35.38 16.27 12.95
C LEU A 366 34.98 14.81 12.73
N TRP A 367 35.06 14.28 11.52
CA TRP A 367 34.67 12.90 11.21
C TRP A 367 35.80 12.08 10.58
N GLY A 368 35.75 10.77 10.81
CA GLY A 368 36.67 9.80 10.24
C GLY A 368 37.89 9.50 11.11
N ASN A 369 38.91 8.90 10.49
CA ASN A 369 40.18 8.55 11.13
C ASN A 369 41.08 9.78 11.27
N ILE A 370 40.63 10.75 12.05
CA ILE A 370 41.36 11.97 12.40
C ILE A 370 41.42 12.05 13.92
N TRP A 371 42.60 12.34 14.44
CA TRP A 371 42.87 12.44 15.87
C TRP A 371 43.31 13.86 16.23
N TYR A 372 42.98 14.28 17.44
CA TYR A 372 43.39 15.57 17.97
C TYR A 372 44.52 15.40 18.98
N LEU A 373 45.60 16.16 18.81
CA LEU A 373 46.70 16.28 19.77
C LEU A 373 46.49 17.54 20.61
N PRO A 374 46.05 17.43 21.88
CA PRO A 374 45.75 18.60 22.71
C PRO A 374 46.99 19.47 22.98
N GLU A 375 48.16 18.84 23.17
CA GLU A 375 49.42 19.54 23.46
C GLU A 375 49.91 20.38 22.27
N GLU A 376 49.83 19.82 21.05
CA GLU A 376 50.24 20.51 19.83
C GLU A 376 49.14 21.37 19.19
N ARG A 377 47.89 21.22 19.64
CA ARG A 377 46.68 21.80 19.02
C ARG A 377 46.55 21.49 17.53
N LYS A 378 46.91 20.27 17.12
CA LYS A 378 46.91 19.84 15.71
C LYS A 378 46.02 18.62 15.47
N PHE A 379 45.51 18.53 14.25
CA PHE A 379 44.83 17.35 13.73
C PHE A 379 45.83 16.44 13.00
N VAL A 380 45.83 15.15 13.33
CA VAL A 380 46.70 14.15 12.71
C VAL A 380 45.87 13.00 12.12
N LYS A 381 46.33 12.44 11.01
CA LYS A 381 45.67 11.31 10.31
C LYS A 381 46.21 9.92 10.71
N ARG A 382 47.15 9.88 11.65
CA ARG A 382 47.69 8.65 12.23
C ARG A 382 47.67 8.79 13.73
N ASN A 383 47.28 7.74 14.43
CA ASN A 383 47.37 7.71 15.88
C ASN A 383 48.86 7.63 16.27
N VAL A 384 49.42 8.74 16.75
CA VAL A 384 50.80 8.81 17.24
C VAL A 384 50.73 8.59 18.75
N GLY A 385 51.29 7.48 19.25
CA GLY A 385 51.41 7.22 20.69
C GLY A 385 50.23 6.52 21.38
N GLY A 386 49.15 6.17 20.68
CA GLY A 386 48.07 5.31 21.21
C GLY A 386 47.08 5.97 22.17
N GLU A 387 47.45 7.06 22.84
CA GLU A 387 46.58 7.80 23.78
C GLU A 387 45.71 8.89 23.11
N CYS A 388 45.87 9.13 21.82
CA CYS A 388 45.12 10.17 21.11
C CYS A 388 43.68 9.72 20.83
N LYS A 389 42.71 10.55 21.19
CA LYS A 389 41.28 10.33 20.88
C LYS A 389 40.94 10.85 19.49
N ARG A 390 39.93 10.26 18.86
CA ARG A 390 39.42 10.78 17.58
C ARG A 390 38.81 12.15 17.79
N THR A 391 38.76 12.93 16.72
CA THR A 391 38.13 14.26 16.75
C THR A 391 36.65 14.18 17.08
N PHE A 392 35.92 13.23 16.50
CA PHE A 392 34.50 13.02 16.83
C PHE A 392 34.29 12.65 18.30
N ASP A 393 35.11 11.73 18.82
CA ASP A 393 35.04 11.27 20.21
C ASP A 393 35.31 12.45 21.16
N HIS A 394 36.37 13.22 20.90
CA HIS A 394 36.82 14.30 21.78
C HIS A 394 35.93 15.55 21.75
N PHE A 395 35.51 15.99 20.56
CA PHE A 395 34.77 17.25 20.40
C PHE A 395 33.25 17.07 20.39
N ILE A 396 32.71 15.88 20.14
CA ILE A 396 31.26 15.70 20.03
C ILE A 396 30.74 14.73 21.09
N LEU A 397 31.22 13.48 21.10
CA LEU A 397 30.66 12.48 22.00
C LEU A 397 31.04 12.71 23.46
N GLU A 398 32.28 13.06 23.78
CA GLU A 398 32.68 13.30 25.18
C GLU A 398 31.88 14.44 25.85
N PRO A 399 31.73 15.64 25.25
CA PRO A 399 30.87 16.68 25.80
C PRO A 399 29.42 16.22 25.96
N LEU A 400 28.89 15.49 24.96
CA LEU A 400 27.52 14.97 25.01
C LEU A 400 27.35 13.99 26.18
N TYR A 401 28.26 13.02 26.32
CA TYR A 401 28.24 12.03 27.40
C TYR A 401 28.38 12.67 28.78
N LYS A 402 29.23 13.71 28.91
CA LYS A 402 29.34 14.48 30.16
C LYS A 402 28.02 15.14 30.51
N LEU A 403 27.33 15.76 29.54
CA LEU A 403 26.06 16.42 29.77
C LEU A 403 24.97 15.42 30.21
N TYR A 404 24.88 14.27 29.54
CA TYR A 404 23.98 13.18 29.96
C TYR A 404 24.32 12.67 31.36
N GLY A 405 25.60 12.41 31.64
CA GLY A 405 26.07 11.94 32.94
C GLY A 405 25.77 12.90 34.10
N GLN A 406 25.95 14.21 33.88
CA GLN A 406 25.66 15.25 34.88
C GLN A 406 24.16 15.33 35.20
N VAL A 407 23.29 15.23 34.20
CA VAL A 407 21.84 15.24 34.41
C VAL A 407 21.37 13.95 35.11
N LEU A 408 21.91 12.79 34.72
CA LEU A 408 21.58 11.49 35.33
C LEU A 408 22.05 11.38 36.79
N GLY A 409 23.20 11.98 37.11
CA GLY A 409 23.78 11.97 38.46
C GLY A 409 22.92 12.66 39.52
N SER A 410 21.92 13.46 39.11
CA SER A 410 20.94 14.12 39.99
C SER A 410 21.52 15.11 41.02
N GLU A 411 22.81 15.46 40.93
CA GLU A 411 23.43 16.46 41.80
C GLU A 411 23.22 17.88 41.25
N GLN A 412 22.37 18.67 41.91
CA GLN A 412 21.99 20.01 41.43
C GLN A 412 23.14 21.02 41.44
N GLY A 413 24.13 20.88 42.32
CA GLY A 413 25.27 21.81 42.43
C GLY A 413 26.18 21.75 41.20
N PRO A 414 26.85 20.60 40.94
CA PRO A 414 27.71 20.42 39.77
C PRO A 414 26.99 20.63 38.44
N LEU A 415 25.70 20.25 38.35
CA LEU A 415 24.91 20.51 37.15
C LEU A 415 24.74 22.01 36.91
N LYS A 416 24.45 22.83 37.93
CA LYS A 416 24.35 24.28 37.79
C LYS A 416 25.66 24.93 37.34
N GLU A 417 26.78 24.48 37.89
CA GLU A 417 28.11 24.96 37.49
C GLU A 417 28.40 24.62 36.02
N THR A 418 28.17 23.37 35.63
CA THR A 418 28.35 22.91 34.25
C THR A 418 27.45 23.66 33.27
N LEU A 419 26.18 23.87 33.62
CA LEU A 419 25.25 24.63 32.77
C LEU A 419 25.64 26.11 32.67
N ALA A 420 26.12 26.71 33.76
CA ALA A 420 26.60 28.10 33.74
C ALA A 420 27.81 28.27 32.81
N ASP A 421 28.76 27.31 32.79
CA ASP A 421 29.90 27.30 31.86
C ASP A 421 29.46 27.22 30.39
N LEU A 422 28.32 26.57 30.13
CA LEU A 422 27.72 26.47 28.80
C LEU A 422 26.77 27.65 28.47
N GLY A 423 26.62 28.62 29.38
CA GLY A 423 25.72 29.77 29.22
C GLY A 423 24.23 29.46 29.39
N ILE A 424 23.89 28.32 30.01
CA ILE A 424 22.53 27.82 30.19
C ILE A 424 22.03 28.12 31.61
N TYR A 425 20.90 28.81 31.72
CA TYR A 425 20.32 29.20 33.01
C TYR A 425 18.86 28.74 33.12
N LEU A 426 18.63 27.68 33.90
CA LEU A 426 17.30 27.13 34.12
C LEU A 426 16.58 27.75 35.33
N LYS A 427 15.25 27.78 35.27
CA LYS A 427 14.39 28.16 36.41
C LYS A 427 14.56 27.15 37.56
N PRO A 428 14.47 27.57 38.84
CA PRO A 428 14.57 26.66 39.98
C PRO A 428 13.55 25.50 39.97
N SER A 429 12.39 25.68 39.34
CA SER A 429 11.37 24.64 39.15
C SER A 429 11.83 23.54 38.19
N ALA A 430 12.64 23.86 37.18
CA ALA A 430 13.09 22.88 36.19
C ALA A 430 14.00 21.81 36.80
N TYR A 431 14.87 22.18 37.76
CA TYR A 431 15.73 21.23 38.48
C TYR A 431 14.97 20.23 39.38
N LYS A 432 13.66 20.43 39.58
CA LYS A 432 12.79 19.52 40.33
C LYS A 432 12.05 18.53 39.43
N LEU A 433 12.17 18.68 38.11
CA LEU A 433 11.57 17.75 37.16
C LEU A 433 12.30 16.42 37.20
N ASP A 434 11.62 15.38 36.72
CA ASP A 434 12.24 14.09 36.48
C ASP A 434 13.38 14.19 35.47
N VAL A 435 14.28 13.21 35.51
CA VAL A 435 15.52 13.20 34.74
C VAL A 435 15.28 13.35 33.24
N ARG A 436 14.28 12.67 32.66
CA ARG A 436 13.98 12.72 31.21
C ARG A 436 13.50 14.11 30.76
N PRO A 437 12.45 14.71 31.35
CA PRO A 437 12.06 16.09 31.05
C PRO A 437 13.18 17.10 31.24
N LEU A 438 13.95 16.98 32.34
CA LEU A 438 15.09 17.86 32.60
C LEU A 438 16.16 17.73 31.52
N LEU A 439 16.50 16.50 31.11
CA LEU A 439 17.47 16.21 30.06
C LEU A 439 17.05 16.83 28.73
N ARG A 440 15.77 16.70 28.36
CA ARG A 440 15.21 17.33 27.15
C ARG A 440 15.34 18.85 27.17
N ILE A 441 15.02 19.51 28.29
CA ILE A 441 15.14 20.97 28.43
C ILE A 441 16.60 21.42 28.35
N VAL A 442 17.51 20.71 29.01
CA VAL A 442 18.95 21.01 28.99
C VAL A 442 19.49 20.88 27.57
N LEU A 443 19.18 19.78 26.88
CA LEU A 443 19.70 19.51 25.55
C LEU A 443 19.09 20.43 24.50
N SER A 444 17.79 20.74 24.59
CA SER A 444 17.16 21.69 23.65
C SER A 444 17.75 23.09 23.78
N GLN A 445 18.08 23.55 24.99
CA GLN A 445 18.76 24.83 25.18
C GLN A 445 20.23 24.80 24.75
N PHE A 446 20.91 23.67 24.93
CA PHE A 446 22.30 23.51 24.51
C PHE A 446 22.45 23.53 22.98
N PHE A 447 21.64 22.74 22.27
CA PHE A 447 21.71 22.64 20.81
C PHE A 447 20.98 23.78 20.09
N GLY A 448 19.89 24.28 20.69
CA GLY A 448 19.04 25.29 20.07
C GLY A 448 18.25 24.76 18.86
N PRO A 449 17.83 25.65 17.94
CA PRO A 449 17.07 25.30 16.75
C PRO A 449 17.82 24.35 15.81
N SER A 450 17.06 23.54 15.05
CA SER A 450 17.57 22.46 14.20
C SER A 450 18.16 22.95 12.86
N THR A 451 18.90 24.05 12.89
CA THR A 451 19.53 24.72 11.73
C THR A 451 20.41 23.78 10.90
N GLY A 452 21.06 22.81 11.55
CA GLY A 452 21.86 21.78 10.88
C GLY A 452 21.04 20.94 9.91
N LEU A 453 19.82 20.55 10.26
CA LEU A 453 18.92 19.81 9.36
C LEU A 453 18.60 20.62 8.10
N ILE A 454 18.32 21.91 8.27
CA ILE A 454 17.98 22.82 7.17
C ILE A 454 19.17 23.07 6.25
N ASP A 455 20.39 23.17 6.80
CA ASP A 455 21.60 23.26 5.97
C ASP A 455 21.76 22.02 5.08
N MET A 456 21.48 20.82 5.60
CA MET A 456 21.55 19.59 4.81
C MET A 456 20.52 19.60 3.68
N ILE A 457 19.26 19.90 4.01
CA ILE A 457 18.15 19.95 3.03
C ILE A 457 18.43 21.02 1.96
N ALA A 458 18.77 22.23 2.36
CA ALA A 458 18.98 23.33 1.42
C ALA A 458 20.13 23.07 0.44
N SER A 459 21.15 22.31 0.88
CA SER A 459 22.38 22.04 0.11
C SER A 459 22.30 20.77 -0.75
N HIS A 460 21.57 19.73 -0.31
CA HIS A 460 21.52 18.43 -1.00
C HIS A 460 20.18 18.13 -1.68
N VAL A 461 19.10 18.79 -1.28
CA VAL A 461 17.79 18.67 -1.94
C VAL A 461 17.65 19.83 -2.94
N PRO A 462 17.39 19.54 -4.23
CA PRO A 462 17.17 20.59 -5.22
C PRO A 462 15.88 21.36 -4.92
N ASN A 463 15.83 22.60 -5.41
CA ASN A 463 14.59 23.35 -5.41
C ASN A 463 13.61 22.77 -6.46
N PRO A 464 12.30 23.02 -6.33
CA PRO A 464 11.29 22.43 -7.22
C PRO A 464 11.44 22.79 -8.70
N GLN A 465 12.10 23.91 -9.01
CA GLN A 465 12.33 24.35 -10.40
C GLN A 465 13.45 23.55 -11.07
N VAL A 466 14.51 23.21 -10.33
CA VAL A 466 15.62 22.38 -10.83
C VAL A 466 15.19 20.92 -10.97
N SER A 467 14.38 20.41 -10.05
CA SER A 467 13.92 19.01 -10.08
C SER A 467 12.83 18.72 -11.12
N ALA A 468 12.09 19.76 -11.56
CA ALA A 468 10.97 19.62 -12.48
C ALA A 468 11.36 18.90 -13.79
N ALA A 469 12.50 19.24 -14.39
CA ALA A 469 12.99 18.61 -15.61
C ALA A 469 13.28 17.11 -15.45
N ALA A 470 13.91 16.72 -14.33
CA ALA A 470 14.20 15.32 -14.04
C ALA A 470 12.90 14.52 -13.81
N LYS A 471 11.95 15.08 -13.06
CA LYS A 471 10.64 14.46 -12.78
C LYS A 471 9.75 14.34 -14.01
N LEU A 472 9.74 15.36 -14.87
CA LEU A 472 9.00 15.33 -16.12
C LEU A 472 9.49 14.17 -17.00
N LYS A 473 10.82 14.06 -17.17
CA LYS A 473 11.43 13.01 -17.98
C LYS A 473 11.13 11.59 -17.48
N SER A 474 11.10 11.38 -16.16
CA SER A 474 10.82 10.05 -15.60
C SER A 474 9.33 9.70 -15.61
N ASN A 475 8.46 10.65 -15.28
CA ASN A 475 7.07 10.37 -14.93
C ASN A 475 6.04 10.74 -15.99
N TYR A 476 6.32 11.68 -16.90
CA TYR A 476 5.34 12.09 -17.90
C TYR A 476 5.25 11.04 -19.02
N THR A 477 4.03 10.75 -19.50
CA THR A 477 3.82 9.78 -20.59
C THR A 477 3.88 10.43 -21.98
N GLY A 478 3.65 11.73 -22.06
CA GLY A 478 3.60 12.47 -23.32
C GLY A 478 4.97 12.86 -23.89
N PRO A 479 4.97 13.42 -25.09
CA PRO A 479 6.17 13.95 -25.75
C PRO A 479 6.78 15.12 -24.95
N LEU A 480 8.10 15.10 -24.76
CA LEU A 480 8.83 16.12 -23.97
C LEU A 480 8.99 17.45 -24.71
N ASP A 481 8.81 17.45 -26.03
CA ASP A 481 8.86 18.63 -26.89
C ASP A 481 7.55 19.42 -26.91
N SER A 482 6.47 18.92 -26.29
CA SER A 482 5.20 19.64 -26.27
C SER A 482 5.28 20.96 -25.49
N PRO A 483 4.53 22.00 -25.89
CA PRO A 483 4.45 23.26 -25.15
C PRO A 483 4.08 23.07 -23.67
N LEU A 484 3.11 22.18 -23.37
CA LEU A 484 2.75 21.84 -21.99
C LEU A 484 3.94 21.27 -21.21
N ALA A 485 4.70 20.35 -21.81
CA ALA A 485 5.89 19.76 -21.21
C ALA A 485 6.98 20.82 -20.92
N GLN A 486 7.16 21.81 -21.80
CA GLN A 486 8.11 22.91 -21.60
C GLN A 486 7.71 23.83 -20.43
N HIS A 487 6.42 24.07 -20.22
CA HIS A 487 5.93 24.83 -19.07
C HIS A 487 6.13 24.07 -17.75
N ILE A 488 5.89 22.74 -17.77
CA ILE A 488 6.17 21.86 -16.63
C ILE A 488 7.67 21.82 -16.32
N GLU A 489 8.53 21.67 -17.34
CA GLU A 489 9.99 21.59 -17.18
C GLU A 489 10.54 22.85 -16.47
N LYS A 490 10.01 24.02 -16.81
CA LYS A 490 10.41 25.31 -16.20
C LYS A 490 9.75 25.57 -14.85
N SER A 491 8.79 24.74 -14.44
CA SER A 491 7.90 25.00 -13.30
C SER A 491 7.28 26.40 -13.36
N ASP A 492 6.78 26.78 -14.53
CA ASP A 492 6.35 28.15 -14.85
C ASP A 492 5.04 28.51 -14.12
N PRO A 493 5.03 29.51 -13.20
CA PRO A 493 3.81 29.96 -12.53
C PRO A 493 2.84 30.70 -13.45
N SER A 494 3.31 31.22 -14.59
CA SER A 494 2.50 31.93 -15.58
C SER A 494 1.98 31.04 -16.71
N GLY A 495 2.37 29.77 -16.71
CA GLY A 495 1.91 28.75 -17.65
C GLY A 495 0.51 28.21 -17.30
N PRO A 496 0.01 27.26 -18.11
CA PRO A 496 -1.26 26.57 -17.83
C PRO A 496 -1.20 25.78 -16.53
N LEU A 497 -2.32 25.71 -15.81
CA LEU A 497 -2.37 24.93 -14.58
C LEU A 497 -2.22 23.44 -14.87
N VAL A 498 -1.19 22.82 -14.27
CA VAL A 498 -0.97 21.37 -14.26
C VAL A 498 -0.70 20.90 -12.84
N ILE A 499 -1.47 19.93 -12.36
CA ILE A 499 -1.34 19.37 -11.01
C ILE A 499 -1.27 17.85 -11.10
N GLN A 500 -0.34 17.25 -10.37
CA GLN A 500 -0.29 15.80 -10.17
C GLN A 500 -0.88 15.45 -8.80
N ILE A 501 -2.02 14.76 -8.79
CA ILE A 501 -2.69 14.26 -7.59
C ILE A 501 -2.22 12.83 -7.32
N THR A 502 -1.88 12.54 -6.07
CA THR A 502 -1.40 11.20 -5.66
C THR A 502 -2.13 10.62 -4.46
N LYS A 503 -2.90 11.44 -3.72
CA LYS A 503 -3.62 10.99 -2.53
C LYS A 503 -4.88 11.81 -2.31
N LEU A 504 -5.90 11.16 -1.75
CA LEU A 504 -7.15 11.76 -1.33
C LEU A 504 -7.27 11.66 0.18
N TYR A 505 -7.54 12.79 0.85
CA TYR A 505 -7.77 12.83 2.29
C TYR A 505 -9.26 13.00 2.57
N PRO A 506 -9.90 12.11 3.35
CA PRO A 506 -11.28 12.33 3.78
C PRO A 506 -11.35 13.56 4.68
N THR A 507 -12.40 14.35 4.54
CA THR A 507 -12.74 15.40 5.50
C THR A 507 -13.14 14.78 6.84
N HIS A 508 -13.12 15.56 7.92
CA HIS A 508 -13.45 15.12 9.29
C HIS A 508 -14.84 14.47 9.48
N ASP A 509 -15.74 14.66 8.53
CA ASP A 509 -17.11 14.14 8.49
C ASP A 509 -17.27 12.94 7.53
N ALA A 510 -16.19 12.56 6.82
CA ALA A 510 -16.12 11.46 5.86
C ALA A 510 -17.06 11.56 4.65
N ASN A 511 -17.59 12.75 4.38
CA ASN A 511 -18.51 12.99 3.27
C ASN A 511 -17.77 13.33 1.98
N GLU A 512 -16.74 14.17 2.08
CA GLU A 512 -15.98 14.67 0.95
C GLU A 512 -14.52 14.23 1.03
N PHE A 513 -13.85 14.18 -0.12
CA PHE A 513 -12.42 13.99 -0.19
C PHE A 513 -11.74 15.25 -0.70
N ARG A 514 -10.56 15.54 -0.14
CA ARG A 514 -9.69 16.60 -0.63
C ARG A 514 -8.50 15.98 -1.36
N SER A 515 -8.28 16.45 -2.57
CA SER A 515 -7.22 15.95 -3.45
C SER A 515 -5.89 16.59 -3.11
N PHE A 516 -4.90 15.78 -2.76
CA PHE A 516 -3.56 16.22 -2.41
C PHE A 516 -2.57 15.91 -3.53
N GLY A 517 -1.80 16.92 -3.89
CA GLY A 517 -0.88 16.84 -5.01
C GLY A 517 0.10 18.00 -5.07
N ARG A 518 0.82 18.07 -6.20
CA ARG A 518 1.80 19.12 -6.47
C ARG A 518 1.40 19.90 -7.72
N VAL A 519 1.45 21.23 -7.61
CA VAL A 519 1.34 22.12 -8.77
C VAL A 519 2.66 22.07 -9.53
N LEU A 520 2.63 21.61 -10.77
CA LEU A 520 3.81 21.47 -11.63
C LEU A 520 3.97 22.65 -12.59
N SER A 521 2.87 23.28 -13.00
CA SER A 521 2.85 24.53 -13.76
C SER A 521 1.58 25.33 -13.43
N GLY A 522 1.61 26.64 -13.63
CA GLY A 522 0.53 27.57 -13.35
C GLY A 522 0.33 27.86 -11.86
N VAL A 523 -0.87 28.34 -11.52
CA VAL A 523 -1.29 28.64 -10.14
C VAL A 523 -2.66 28.01 -9.90
N ALA A 524 -2.77 27.14 -8.90
CA ALA A 524 -4.04 26.58 -8.49
C ALA A 524 -4.86 27.65 -7.76
N ARG A 525 -6.07 27.96 -8.24
CA ARG A 525 -6.96 28.98 -7.64
C ARG A 525 -8.39 28.46 -7.58
N ALA A 526 -9.14 28.95 -6.60
CA ALA A 526 -10.59 28.75 -6.55
C ALA A 526 -11.28 29.34 -7.79
N GLY A 527 -12.27 28.62 -8.33
CA GLY A 527 -13.06 29.00 -9.51
C GLY A 527 -12.46 28.61 -10.85
N VAL A 528 -11.29 27.96 -10.89
CA VAL A 528 -10.68 27.49 -12.15
C VAL A 528 -11.35 26.19 -12.60
N LYS A 529 -11.76 26.13 -13.85
CA LYS A 529 -12.26 24.91 -14.50
C LYS A 529 -11.09 24.05 -14.98
N VAL A 530 -11.10 22.78 -14.63
CA VAL A 530 -10.03 21.84 -14.91
C VAL A 530 -10.56 20.54 -15.50
N LYS A 531 -9.75 19.91 -16.34
CA LYS A 531 -9.91 18.52 -16.79
C LYS A 531 -9.12 17.61 -15.86
N VAL A 532 -9.80 16.67 -15.24
CA VAL A 532 -9.22 15.64 -14.38
C VAL A 532 -9.08 14.37 -15.20
N LEU A 533 -7.83 13.95 -15.45
CA LEU A 533 -7.47 12.77 -16.20
C LEU A 533 -7.12 11.65 -15.22
N GLY A 534 -7.89 10.56 -15.23
CA GLY A 534 -7.62 9.36 -14.43
C GLY A 534 -6.49 8.49 -15.01
N GLU A 535 -6.26 7.33 -14.40
CA GLU A 535 -5.18 6.40 -14.81
C GLU A 535 -5.50 5.64 -16.10
N GLY A 536 -6.79 5.48 -16.42
CA GLY A 536 -7.27 4.84 -17.65
C GLY A 536 -7.28 5.76 -18.87
N TYR A 537 -7.11 7.07 -18.67
CA TYR A 537 -7.14 8.03 -19.75
C TYR A 537 -6.04 7.79 -20.79
N SER A 538 -6.42 7.82 -22.07
CA SER A 538 -5.49 7.85 -23.19
C SER A 538 -5.98 8.82 -24.26
N VAL A 539 -5.10 9.17 -25.20
CA VAL A 539 -5.47 10.07 -26.32
C VAL A 539 -6.57 9.44 -27.21
N ASP A 540 -6.61 8.10 -27.28
CA ASP A 540 -7.58 7.37 -28.08
C ASP A 540 -8.89 7.09 -27.29
N ASP A 541 -8.86 7.21 -25.96
CA ASP A 541 -9.96 6.89 -25.04
C ASP A 541 -10.08 7.96 -23.95
N GLU A 542 -11.02 8.88 -24.16
CA GLU A 542 -11.29 10.02 -23.28
C GLU A 542 -12.33 9.72 -22.19
N GLU A 543 -12.81 8.47 -22.03
CA GLU A 543 -13.85 8.12 -21.06
C GLU A 543 -13.46 8.44 -19.61
N ASP A 544 -12.16 8.34 -19.28
CA ASP A 544 -11.60 8.62 -17.95
C ASP A 544 -11.14 10.09 -17.78
N MET A 545 -11.75 11.01 -18.54
CA MET A 545 -11.61 12.47 -18.37
C MET A 545 -12.92 13.07 -17.86
N VAL A 546 -12.84 13.85 -16.77
CA VAL A 546 -13.98 14.62 -16.24
C VAL A 546 -13.62 16.08 -16.05
N GLU A 547 -14.48 16.99 -16.50
CA GLU A 547 -14.34 18.41 -16.15
C GLU A 547 -14.90 18.70 -14.76
N ALA A 548 -14.12 19.42 -13.95
CA ALA A 548 -14.47 19.79 -12.59
C ALA A 548 -14.08 21.24 -12.29
N LEU A 549 -14.60 21.79 -11.19
CA LEU A 549 -14.30 23.13 -10.73
C LEU A 549 -13.48 23.04 -9.44
N ILE A 550 -12.35 23.75 -9.38
CA ILE A 550 -11.62 23.91 -8.12
C ILE A 550 -12.43 24.83 -7.21
N GLU A 551 -12.97 24.31 -6.12
CA GLU A 551 -13.77 25.12 -5.19
C GLU A 551 -12.88 25.95 -4.27
N ARG A 552 -11.90 25.29 -3.64
CA ARG A 552 -11.02 25.88 -2.62
C ARG A 552 -9.64 25.22 -2.65
N VAL A 553 -8.62 25.97 -2.24
CA VAL A 553 -7.22 25.53 -2.22
C VAL A 553 -6.61 25.81 -0.86
N PHE A 554 -5.93 24.80 -0.30
CA PHE A 554 -5.37 24.84 1.05
C PHE A 554 -3.90 24.40 1.06
N ILE A 555 -3.13 24.99 1.98
CA ILE A 555 -1.89 24.41 2.51
C ILE A 555 -2.31 23.46 3.64
N PHE A 556 -1.83 22.22 3.60
CA PHE A 556 -2.22 21.20 4.56
C PHE A 556 -1.17 21.07 5.67
N GLU A 557 -1.58 21.30 6.92
CA GLU A 557 -0.74 21.35 8.12
C GLU A 557 -1.12 20.24 9.09
N SER A 558 -1.45 19.06 8.56
CA SER A 558 -1.95 17.88 9.29
C SER A 558 -3.21 18.17 10.14
N ARG A 559 -3.08 18.75 11.34
CA ARG A 559 -4.21 19.03 12.25
C ARG A 559 -5.04 20.24 11.84
N TYR A 560 -4.50 21.14 11.03
CA TYR A 560 -5.26 22.28 10.49
C TYR A 560 -4.95 22.48 9.00
N SER A 561 -5.71 23.36 8.36
CA SER A 561 -5.48 23.71 6.95
C SER A 561 -5.54 25.23 6.80
N VAL A 562 -4.59 25.79 6.06
CA VAL A 562 -4.54 27.23 5.78
C VAL A 562 -5.12 27.43 4.38
N GLU A 563 -6.28 28.06 4.30
CA GLU A 563 -6.87 28.42 3.01
C GLU A 563 -6.08 29.54 2.35
N THR A 564 -5.88 29.42 1.04
CA THR A 564 -5.09 30.38 0.26
C THR A 564 -5.83 30.80 -1.00
N SER A 565 -5.55 32.01 -1.50
CA SER A 565 -6.13 32.52 -2.76
C SER A 565 -5.49 31.91 -4.01
N GLY A 566 -4.31 31.31 -3.86
CA GLY A 566 -3.73 30.42 -4.87
C GLY A 566 -2.37 29.87 -4.49
N ILE A 567 -2.04 28.71 -5.07
CA ILE A 567 -0.79 27.98 -4.83
C ILE A 567 0.01 27.90 -6.16
N PRO A 568 1.19 28.52 -6.24
CA PRO A 568 1.98 28.53 -7.47
C PRO A 568 2.75 27.22 -7.68
N ALA A 569 3.19 27.03 -8.93
CA ALA A 569 4.03 25.91 -9.36
C ALA A 569 5.23 25.67 -8.43
N GLY A 570 5.50 24.38 -8.18
CA GLY A 570 6.55 23.88 -7.31
C GLY A 570 6.10 23.55 -5.88
N ASN A 571 4.89 23.93 -5.48
CA ASN A 571 4.38 23.71 -4.12
C ASN A 571 3.39 22.55 -4.04
N LEU A 572 3.25 21.98 -2.85
CA LEU A 572 2.21 21.01 -2.52
C LEU A 572 0.88 21.74 -2.24
N CYS A 573 -0.23 21.12 -2.59
CA CYS A 573 -1.57 21.70 -2.48
C CYS A 573 -2.60 20.65 -2.07
N LEU A 574 -3.62 21.10 -1.34
CA LEU A 574 -4.82 20.35 -1.01
C LEU A 574 -6.02 21.04 -1.64
N ILE A 575 -6.81 20.33 -2.44
CA ILE A 575 -7.84 20.89 -3.32
C ILE A 575 -9.21 20.29 -2.99
N SER A 576 -10.24 21.12 -2.99
CA SER A 576 -11.65 20.72 -2.86
C SER A 576 -12.37 20.79 -4.21
N GLY A 577 -13.32 19.87 -4.43
CA GLY A 577 -14.25 19.90 -5.58
C GLY A 577 -13.88 19.06 -6.80
N ILE A 578 -12.77 18.30 -6.75
CA ILE A 578 -12.25 17.53 -7.90
C ILE A 578 -12.07 16.03 -7.62
N ASP A 579 -12.62 15.51 -6.52
CA ASP A 579 -12.36 14.16 -6.01
C ASP A 579 -13.25 13.07 -6.64
N ASN A 580 -14.38 13.44 -7.23
CA ASN A 580 -15.40 12.49 -7.70
C ASN A 580 -14.86 11.47 -8.71
N SER A 581 -14.08 11.91 -9.71
CA SER A 581 -13.49 11.05 -10.74
C SER A 581 -12.18 10.40 -10.32
N ILE A 582 -11.55 10.86 -9.24
CA ILE A 582 -10.23 10.37 -8.83
C ILE A 582 -10.40 9.12 -7.96
N THR A 583 -9.81 8.02 -8.40
CA THR A 583 -9.75 6.77 -7.63
C THR A 583 -8.44 6.67 -6.85
N LYS A 584 -7.29 6.78 -7.53
CA LYS A 584 -5.95 6.64 -6.93
C LYS A 584 -5.08 7.85 -7.22
N THR A 585 -4.65 7.98 -8.47
CA THR A 585 -3.88 9.13 -8.95
C THR A 585 -4.60 9.80 -10.11
N ALA A 586 -4.28 11.08 -10.34
CA ALA A 586 -4.85 11.83 -11.45
C ALA A 586 -3.93 12.95 -11.91
N THR A 587 -4.03 13.30 -13.19
CA THR A 587 -3.40 14.48 -13.77
C THR A 587 -4.47 15.53 -14.02
N VAL A 588 -4.32 16.71 -13.45
CA VAL A 588 -5.28 17.81 -13.58
C VAL A 588 -4.67 18.87 -14.48
N VAL A 589 -5.40 19.27 -15.52
CA VAL A 589 -4.98 20.30 -16.49
C VAL A 589 -6.07 21.36 -16.60
N GLU A 590 -5.70 22.63 -16.77
CA GLU A 590 -6.66 23.71 -17.00
C GLU A 590 -7.50 23.47 -18.27
N SER A 591 -8.84 23.54 -18.15
CA SER A 591 -9.71 23.35 -19.33
C SER A 591 -9.42 24.39 -20.41
N ALA A 592 -9.17 25.64 -20.02
CA ALA A 592 -8.91 26.76 -20.92
C ALA A 592 -7.68 26.56 -21.83
N TYR A 593 -6.74 25.68 -21.46
CA TYR A 593 -5.55 25.38 -22.27
C TYR A 593 -5.92 24.77 -23.62
N THR A 594 -6.86 23.82 -23.61
CA THR A 594 -7.26 23.02 -24.79
C THR A 594 -8.56 23.49 -25.45
N CYS A 595 -9.22 24.51 -24.88
CA CYS A 595 -10.42 25.09 -25.48
C CYS A 595 -10.11 25.75 -26.84
N PRO A 596 -11.10 25.89 -27.75
CA PRO A 596 -10.94 26.65 -28.99
C PRO A 596 -10.48 28.08 -28.71
N GLY A 597 -9.38 28.53 -29.35
CA GLY A 597 -8.70 29.79 -29.08
C GLY A 597 -7.75 29.79 -27.86
N GLY A 598 -7.57 28.65 -27.20
CA GLY A 598 -6.64 28.46 -26.09
C GLY A 598 -5.18 28.31 -26.54
N PRO A 599 -4.21 28.50 -25.63
CA PRO A 599 -2.78 28.45 -25.96
C PRO A 599 -2.28 27.07 -26.42
N GLY A 600 -3.02 25.99 -26.14
CA GLY A 600 -2.74 24.62 -26.58
C GLY A 600 -3.85 24.03 -27.45
N GLU A 601 -4.56 24.87 -28.23
CA GLU A 601 -5.60 24.40 -29.15
C GLU A 601 -5.06 23.34 -30.12
N GLY A 602 -5.69 22.16 -30.12
CA GLY A 602 -5.29 21.02 -30.96
C GLY A 602 -4.17 20.15 -30.37
N GLU A 603 -3.72 20.40 -29.14
CA GLU A 603 -2.78 19.51 -28.44
C GLU A 603 -3.49 18.35 -27.73
N ASN A 604 -2.85 17.18 -27.80
CA ASN A 604 -3.27 16.01 -27.04
C ASN A 604 -2.75 16.11 -25.59
N LEU A 605 -3.62 15.81 -24.63
CA LEU A 605 -3.25 15.71 -23.23
C LEU A 605 -2.69 14.33 -22.93
N TYR A 606 -1.82 14.28 -21.92
CA TYR A 606 -1.20 13.04 -21.45
C TYR A 606 -1.17 13.04 -19.93
N ILE A 607 -1.14 11.85 -19.35
CA ILE A 607 -1.08 11.66 -17.89
C ILE A 607 0.35 11.48 -17.40
N PHE A 608 0.55 11.71 -16.11
CA PHE A 608 1.69 11.12 -15.42
C PHE A 608 1.48 9.62 -15.25
N LYS A 609 2.57 8.85 -15.35
CA LYS A 609 2.53 7.39 -15.16
C LYS A 609 1.93 7.06 -13.79
N PRO A 610 1.09 6.02 -13.69
CA PRO A 610 0.71 5.43 -12.42
C PRO A 610 1.93 5.12 -11.54
N ILE A 611 1.70 5.04 -10.24
CA ILE A 611 2.79 4.92 -9.26
C ILE A 611 3.20 3.44 -9.14
N SER A 612 4.49 3.16 -9.37
CA SER A 612 5.03 1.81 -9.19
C SER A 612 5.38 1.60 -7.71
N HIS A 613 4.59 0.77 -7.03
CA HIS A 613 4.70 0.54 -5.60
C HIS A 613 5.78 -0.48 -5.22
N LEU A 614 6.31 -0.34 -4.00
CA LEU A 614 7.40 -1.19 -3.46
C LEU A 614 6.95 -2.58 -2.99
N THR A 615 5.65 -2.82 -2.97
CA THR A 615 5.03 -4.06 -2.52
C THR A 615 3.76 -4.30 -3.33
N LYS A 616 3.21 -5.52 -3.24
CA LYS A 616 1.97 -5.91 -3.90
C LYS A 616 0.90 -6.28 -2.89
N SER A 617 -0.35 -6.10 -3.27
CA SER A 617 -1.51 -6.58 -2.52
C SER A 617 -1.77 -8.04 -2.86
N VAL A 618 -1.68 -8.90 -1.84
CA VAL A 618 -1.73 -10.37 -1.99
C VAL A 618 -2.71 -11.03 -1.02
N LEU A 619 -3.01 -10.38 0.11
CA LEU A 619 -3.95 -10.89 1.10
C LEU A 619 -5.36 -10.47 0.71
N LYS A 620 -6.28 -11.42 0.66
CA LYS A 620 -7.62 -11.30 0.10
C LYS A 620 -8.67 -11.64 1.16
N ILE A 621 -9.65 -10.77 1.35
CA ILE A 621 -10.82 -11.00 2.21
C ILE A 621 -12.10 -10.74 1.41
N ALA A 622 -13.12 -11.57 1.57
CA ALA A 622 -14.48 -11.21 1.13
C ALA A 622 -15.25 -10.55 2.27
N VAL A 623 -16.07 -9.58 1.90
CA VAL A 623 -16.89 -8.76 2.76
C VAL A 623 -18.32 -8.74 2.26
N GLU A 624 -19.27 -8.88 3.18
CA GLU A 624 -20.70 -8.82 2.89
C GLU A 624 -21.40 -8.06 4.02
N PRO A 625 -22.47 -7.30 3.73
CA PRO A 625 -23.24 -6.68 4.79
C PRO A 625 -23.97 -7.78 5.58
N LEU A 626 -24.12 -7.60 6.90
CA LEU A 626 -24.95 -8.51 7.70
C LEU A 626 -26.39 -8.53 7.17
N ASN A 627 -26.91 -7.33 6.85
CA ASN A 627 -28.22 -7.10 6.25
C ASN A 627 -28.08 -6.81 4.75
N PRO A 628 -28.60 -7.67 3.85
CA PRO A 628 -28.47 -7.49 2.41
C PRO A 628 -29.08 -6.18 1.86
N SER A 629 -30.07 -5.60 2.54
CA SER A 629 -30.68 -4.31 2.18
C SER A 629 -29.69 -3.14 2.26
N GLU A 630 -28.60 -3.28 3.03
CA GLU A 630 -27.58 -2.25 3.22
C GLU A 630 -26.42 -2.33 2.23
N LEU A 631 -26.51 -3.20 1.22
CA LEU A 631 -25.51 -3.35 0.17
C LEU A 631 -25.09 -2.02 -0.49
N PRO A 632 -25.99 -1.05 -0.79
CA PRO A 632 -25.58 0.24 -1.35
C PRO A 632 -24.63 1.03 -0.45
N LYS A 633 -24.85 0.98 0.88
CA LYS A 633 -23.97 1.64 1.86
C LYS A 633 -22.59 0.98 1.90
N LEU A 634 -22.55 -0.36 1.82
CA LEU A 634 -21.28 -1.09 1.72
C LEU A 634 -20.51 -0.68 0.46
N LEU A 635 -21.17 -0.63 -0.70
CA LEU A 635 -20.56 -0.25 -1.97
C LEU A 635 -20.02 1.18 -1.95
N GLU A 636 -20.76 2.12 -1.37
CA GLU A 636 -20.28 3.49 -1.17
C GLU A 636 -19.04 3.50 -0.25
N GLY A 637 -19.10 2.79 0.87
CA GLY A 637 -17.98 2.66 1.80
C GLY A 637 -16.73 2.06 1.14
N LEU A 638 -16.90 1.01 0.35
CA LEU A 638 -15.82 0.38 -0.42
C LEU A 638 -15.17 1.38 -1.39
N ARG A 639 -15.96 2.18 -2.12
CA ARG A 639 -15.41 3.24 -2.99
C ARG A 639 -14.59 4.26 -2.20
N LYS A 640 -15.03 4.67 -1.00
CA LYS A 640 -14.31 5.60 -0.12
C LYS A 640 -13.00 5.00 0.43
N VAL A 641 -13.00 3.71 0.77
CA VAL A 641 -11.77 2.98 1.16
C VAL A 641 -10.80 2.92 -0.02
N ASN A 642 -11.28 2.62 -1.23
CA ASN A 642 -10.45 2.56 -2.42
C ASN A 642 -9.74 3.89 -2.71
N LYS A 643 -10.40 5.02 -2.43
CA LYS A 643 -9.83 6.38 -2.52
C LYS A 643 -8.78 6.67 -1.46
N THR A 644 -8.96 6.13 -0.26
CA THR A 644 -8.11 6.42 0.90
C THR A 644 -6.80 5.65 0.88
N TYR A 645 -6.86 4.36 0.52
CA TYR A 645 -5.73 3.44 0.60
C TYR A 645 -5.19 3.14 -0.81
N PRO A 646 -3.96 3.57 -1.16
CA PRO A 646 -3.45 3.46 -2.52
C PRO A 646 -3.42 2.03 -3.07
N LEU A 647 -2.92 1.06 -2.31
CA LEU A 647 -2.80 -0.33 -2.77
C LEU A 647 -4.02 -1.23 -2.54
N VAL A 648 -5.11 -0.74 -1.93
CA VAL A 648 -6.34 -1.55 -1.84
C VAL A 648 -6.89 -1.80 -3.24
N GLU A 649 -7.10 -3.06 -3.59
CA GLU A 649 -7.91 -3.45 -4.75
C GLU A 649 -9.27 -3.94 -4.27
N ILE A 650 -10.34 -3.45 -4.89
CA ILE A 650 -11.71 -3.91 -4.63
C ILE A 650 -12.25 -4.54 -5.90
N LYS A 651 -12.71 -5.78 -5.78
CA LYS A 651 -13.25 -6.58 -6.89
C LYS A 651 -14.58 -7.18 -6.50
N VAL A 652 -15.45 -7.36 -7.49
CA VAL A 652 -16.65 -8.16 -7.37
C VAL A 652 -16.39 -9.44 -8.14
N GLU A 653 -16.44 -10.58 -7.46
CA GLU A 653 -16.29 -11.89 -8.10
C GLU A 653 -17.59 -12.29 -8.81
N GLU A 654 -17.54 -13.29 -9.69
CA GLU A 654 -18.74 -13.79 -10.41
C GLU A 654 -19.81 -14.34 -9.47
N SER A 655 -19.43 -14.82 -8.28
CA SER A 655 -20.35 -15.24 -7.23
C SER A 655 -21.15 -14.09 -6.60
N GLY A 656 -20.79 -12.84 -6.89
CA GLY A 656 -21.34 -11.65 -6.24
C GLY A 656 -20.62 -11.24 -4.95
N GLU A 657 -19.63 -12.03 -4.49
CA GLU A 657 -18.81 -11.68 -3.32
C GLU A 657 -17.99 -10.41 -3.59
N HIS A 658 -18.04 -9.46 -2.65
CA HIS A 658 -17.14 -8.30 -2.67
C HIS A 658 -15.82 -8.66 -2.00
N VAL A 659 -14.73 -8.44 -2.71
CA VAL A 659 -13.39 -8.80 -2.28
C VAL A 659 -12.53 -7.57 -2.10
N ILE A 660 -11.84 -7.48 -0.97
CA ILE A 660 -10.79 -6.50 -0.68
C ILE A 660 -9.45 -7.22 -0.69
N ILE A 661 -8.50 -6.70 -1.46
CA ILE A 661 -7.12 -7.21 -1.52
C ILE A 661 -6.18 -6.14 -0.98
N GLY A 662 -5.31 -6.52 -0.04
CA GLY A 662 -4.36 -5.63 0.62
C GLY A 662 -2.98 -6.26 0.81
N THR A 663 -2.06 -5.48 1.36
CA THR A 663 -0.65 -5.85 1.49
C THR A 663 -0.39 -6.86 2.60
N GLY A 664 -1.17 -6.82 3.70
CA GLY A 664 -1.07 -7.75 4.83
C GLY A 664 -2.10 -7.45 5.93
N GLU A 665 -2.01 -8.16 7.06
CA GLU A 665 -3.02 -8.18 8.12
C GLU A 665 -3.34 -6.79 8.69
N ILE A 666 -2.34 -6.06 9.19
CA ILE A 666 -2.57 -4.74 9.82
C ILE A 666 -3.17 -3.73 8.83
N TYR A 667 -2.88 -3.88 7.54
CA TYR A 667 -3.38 -2.99 6.50
C TYR A 667 -4.87 -3.23 6.26
N LEU A 668 -5.26 -4.50 6.08
CA LEU A 668 -6.67 -4.87 5.93
C LEU A 668 -7.48 -4.60 7.20
N ASP A 669 -6.91 -4.79 8.37
CA ASP A 669 -7.55 -4.47 9.65
C ASP A 669 -7.86 -2.96 9.77
N CYS A 670 -6.93 -2.09 9.38
CA CYS A 670 -7.17 -0.65 9.28
C CYS A 670 -8.22 -0.31 8.21
N CYS A 671 -8.16 -0.95 7.03
CA CYS A 671 -9.15 -0.74 5.97
C CYS A 671 -10.56 -1.13 6.41
N LEU A 672 -10.69 -2.27 7.10
CA LEU A 672 -11.97 -2.76 7.62
C LEU A 672 -12.52 -1.89 8.74
N PHE A 673 -11.65 -1.35 9.59
CA PHE A 673 -12.06 -0.36 10.59
C PHE A 673 -12.62 0.90 9.92
N ASP A 674 -11.89 1.48 8.96
CA ASP A 674 -12.36 2.67 8.24
C ASP A 674 -13.66 2.38 7.48
N LEU A 675 -13.79 1.18 6.89
CA LEU A 675 -15.01 0.75 6.23
C LEU A 675 -16.21 0.71 7.21
N ARG A 676 -16.06 0.01 8.33
CA ARG A 676 -17.12 -0.23 9.32
C ARG A 676 -17.49 1.03 10.09
N GLU A 677 -16.50 1.71 10.65
CA GLU A 677 -16.72 2.77 11.65
C GLU A 677 -16.80 4.17 11.04
N ILE A 678 -16.18 4.41 9.88
CA ILE A 678 -16.04 5.76 9.31
C ILE A 678 -16.94 5.95 8.09
N PHE A 679 -16.88 5.03 7.12
CA PHE A 679 -17.49 5.26 5.82
C PHE A 679 -18.89 4.68 5.66
N SER A 680 -19.13 3.45 6.16
CA SER A 680 -20.40 2.74 5.94
C SER A 680 -21.32 2.69 7.16
N GLU A 681 -20.76 2.70 8.39
CA GLU A 681 -21.52 2.62 9.66
C GLU A 681 -22.49 1.41 9.71
N ILE A 682 -22.09 0.28 9.11
CA ILE A 682 -22.86 -0.97 9.07
C ILE A 682 -22.08 -2.14 9.64
N GLU A 683 -22.79 -3.19 10.03
CA GLU A 683 -22.20 -4.46 10.40
C GLU A 683 -21.83 -5.27 9.16
N ILE A 684 -20.56 -5.69 9.10
CA ILE A 684 -19.98 -6.36 7.93
C ILE A 684 -19.44 -7.73 8.34
N LYS A 685 -19.97 -8.77 7.70
CA LYS A 685 -19.41 -10.13 7.74
C LYS A 685 -18.11 -10.15 6.94
N VAL A 686 -17.06 -10.68 7.55
CA VAL A 686 -15.74 -10.80 6.92
C VAL A 686 -15.35 -12.26 6.94
N SER A 687 -14.98 -12.78 5.78
CA SER A 687 -14.46 -14.14 5.62
C SER A 687 -13.02 -14.27 6.14
N ASP A 688 -12.57 -15.51 6.33
CA ASP A 688 -11.17 -15.78 6.66
C ASP A 688 -10.24 -15.24 5.55
N PRO A 689 -9.10 -14.65 5.91
CA PRO A 689 -8.15 -14.11 4.96
C PRO A 689 -7.52 -15.24 4.14
N VAL A 690 -7.72 -15.16 2.82
CA VAL A 690 -7.09 -16.03 1.83
C VAL A 690 -6.06 -15.23 1.04
N VAL A 691 -5.42 -15.86 0.06
CA VAL A 691 -4.41 -15.19 -0.77
C VAL A 691 -4.83 -15.20 -2.24
N LYS A 692 -4.33 -14.21 -2.98
CA LYS A 692 -4.37 -14.22 -4.43
C LYS A 692 -3.32 -15.21 -4.93
N PHE A 693 -3.73 -16.18 -5.74
CA PHE A 693 -2.80 -17.13 -6.38
C PHE A 693 -2.39 -16.62 -7.77
N CYS A 694 -1.39 -17.27 -8.36
CA CYS A 694 -1.12 -17.17 -9.79
C CYS A 694 -1.06 -18.57 -10.40
N GLU A 695 -1.17 -18.65 -11.71
CA GLU A 695 -1.11 -19.92 -12.45
C GLU A 695 0.17 -19.96 -13.30
N THR A 696 0.85 -21.10 -13.35
CA THR A 696 2.10 -21.24 -14.13
C THR A 696 2.22 -22.63 -14.76
N VAL A 697 3.25 -22.82 -15.58
CA VAL A 697 3.59 -24.09 -16.22
C VAL A 697 5.01 -24.50 -15.84
N VAL A 698 5.27 -25.80 -15.74
CA VAL A 698 6.61 -26.32 -15.41
C VAL A 698 7.32 -26.88 -16.65
N ASP A 699 6.58 -27.57 -17.51
CA ASP A 699 7.09 -28.16 -18.75
C ASP A 699 6.43 -27.52 -19.98
N THR A 700 7.04 -27.71 -21.15
CA THR A 700 6.44 -27.30 -22.43
C THR A 700 5.21 -28.16 -22.75
N SER A 701 4.20 -27.56 -23.38
CA SER A 701 3.02 -28.29 -23.83
C SER A 701 3.39 -29.49 -24.72
N VAL A 702 2.89 -30.68 -24.36
CA VAL A 702 3.21 -31.94 -25.05
C VAL A 702 2.78 -31.93 -26.52
N ILE A 703 1.66 -31.27 -26.82
CA ILE A 703 1.04 -31.22 -28.14
C ILE A 703 0.81 -29.76 -28.55
N LYS A 704 0.95 -29.49 -29.85
CA LYS A 704 0.56 -28.22 -30.45
C LYS A 704 -0.95 -28.08 -30.40
N CYS A 705 -1.44 -27.16 -29.56
CA CYS A 705 -2.86 -26.95 -29.38
C CYS A 705 -3.38 -25.98 -30.44
N TYR A 706 -4.55 -26.28 -31.01
CA TYR A 706 -5.22 -25.37 -31.94
C TYR A 706 -6.65 -25.09 -31.49
N ALA A 707 -7.16 -23.91 -31.85
CA ALA A 707 -8.56 -23.54 -31.69
C ALA A 707 -9.09 -22.95 -33.00
N GLU A 708 -10.33 -23.27 -33.32
CA GLU A 708 -11.03 -22.75 -34.50
C GLU A 708 -12.07 -21.71 -34.10
N THR A 709 -12.26 -20.71 -34.96
CA THR A 709 -13.33 -19.73 -34.78
C THR A 709 -14.70 -20.39 -34.93
N PRO A 710 -15.78 -19.87 -34.31
CA PRO A 710 -17.13 -20.40 -34.47
C PRO A 710 -17.58 -20.57 -35.93
N ASN A 711 -17.10 -19.70 -36.83
CA ASN A 711 -17.37 -19.79 -38.26
C ASN A 711 -16.51 -20.84 -39.01
N LYS A 712 -15.60 -21.55 -38.32
CA LYS A 712 -14.65 -22.55 -38.84
C LYS A 712 -13.72 -22.08 -39.96
N LYS A 713 -13.54 -20.77 -40.12
CA LYS A 713 -12.70 -20.19 -41.18
C LYS A 713 -11.32 -19.76 -40.72
N ASN A 714 -11.09 -19.65 -39.42
CA ASN A 714 -9.79 -19.29 -38.87
C ASN A 714 -9.37 -20.31 -37.81
N LYS A 715 -8.08 -20.60 -37.77
CA LYS A 715 -7.45 -21.55 -36.87
C LYS A 715 -6.15 -20.96 -36.35
N LEU A 716 -5.99 -20.94 -35.03
CA LEU A 716 -4.76 -20.49 -34.36
C LEU A 716 -4.12 -21.67 -33.65
N THR A 717 -2.81 -21.82 -33.77
CA THR A 717 -2.04 -22.90 -33.14
C THR A 717 -0.95 -22.33 -32.23
N MET A 718 -0.98 -22.66 -30.94
CA MET A 718 0.00 -22.20 -29.96
C MET A 718 0.58 -23.34 -29.12
N ILE A 719 1.76 -23.09 -28.55
CA ILE A 719 2.34 -23.86 -27.46
C ILE A 719 2.64 -22.92 -26.28
N ALA A 720 2.62 -23.49 -25.07
CA ALA A 720 3.02 -22.80 -23.86
C ALA A 720 4.30 -23.44 -23.31
N GLU A 721 5.26 -22.61 -22.90
CA GLU A 721 6.50 -23.04 -22.25
C GLU A 721 6.80 -22.18 -21.01
N PRO A 722 7.48 -22.73 -19.99
CA PRO A 722 7.89 -21.95 -18.83
C PRO A 722 8.87 -20.87 -19.26
N LEU A 723 8.71 -19.68 -18.67
CA LEU A 723 9.65 -18.59 -18.85
C LEU A 723 10.91 -18.84 -18.01
N GLU A 724 12.07 -18.42 -18.50
CA GLU A 724 13.32 -18.56 -17.78
C GLU A 724 13.32 -17.71 -16.48
N LYS A 725 13.99 -18.21 -15.43
CA LYS A 725 14.04 -17.55 -14.13
C LYS A 725 14.67 -16.16 -14.25
N GLY A 726 14.08 -15.17 -13.57
CA GLY A 726 14.53 -13.78 -13.55
C GLY A 726 13.82 -12.87 -14.55
N ILE A 727 13.36 -13.36 -15.72
CA ILE A 727 12.74 -12.51 -16.74
C ILE A 727 11.49 -11.81 -16.20
N ALA A 728 10.62 -12.54 -15.50
CA ALA A 728 9.41 -11.95 -14.94
C ALA A 728 9.69 -10.90 -13.87
N GLU A 729 10.73 -11.08 -13.05
CA GLU A 729 11.16 -10.11 -12.05
C GLU A 729 11.72 -8.85 -12.73
N GLU A 730 12.43 -8.98 -13.84
CA GLU A 730 12.92 -7.84 -14.62
C GLU A 730 11.81 -7.07 -15.34
N ILE A 731 10.75 -7.76 -15.77
CA ILE A 731 9.55 -7.11 -16.31
C ILE A 731 8.82 -6.33 -15.19
N GLU A 732 8.62 -6.95 -14.02
CA GLU A 732 7.94 -6.31 -12.89
C GLU A 732 8.71 -5.13 -12.30
N THR A 733 10.04 -5.22 -12.25
CA THR A 733 10.91 -4.11 -11.81
C THR A 733 11.03 -3.01 -12.87
N GLY A 734 10.42 -3.19 -14.06
CA GLY A 734 10.43 -2.22 -15.14
C GLY A 734 11.77 -2.09 -15.88
N LYS A 735 12.73 -3.00 -15.63
CA LYS A 735 14.00 -3.06 -16.38
C LYS A 735 13.75 -3.39 -17.85
N ILE A 736 12.77 -4.25 -18.11
CA ILE A 736 12.33 -4.63 -19.45
C ILE A 736 10.89 -4.17 -19.64
N ASN A 737 10.61 -3.45 -20.72
CA ASN A 737 9.27 -3.01 -21.08
C ASN A 737 9.04 -3.18 -22.58
N ILE A 738 7.81 -3.55 -22.98
CA ILE A 738 7.41 -3.66 -24.38
C ILE A 738 7.48 -2.33 -25.14
N ARG A 739 7.40 -1.20 -24.42
CA ARG A 739 7.56 0.16 -24.97
C ARG A 739 9.01 0.48 -25.37
N MET A 740 9.98 -0.33 -24.96
CA MET A 740 11.38 -0.15 -25.37
C MET A 740 11.53 -0.42 -26.88
N PRO A 741 12.50 0.23 -27.55
CA PRO A 741 12.79 -0.08 -28.95
C PRO A 741 13.09 -1.57 -29.12
N ALA A 742 12.44 -2.22 -30.09
CA ALA A 742 12.54 -3.67 -30.31
C ALA A 742 14.00 -4.16 -30.47
N LYS A 743 14.90 -3.31 -31.00
CA LYS A 743 16.33 -3.61 -31.10
C LYS A 743 16.99 -3.76 -29.73
N THR A 744 16.77 -2.82 -28.83
CA THR A 744 17.30 -2.84 -27.46
C THR A 744 16.74 -4.01 -26.68
N LEU A 745 15.43 -4.24 -26.80
CA LEU A 745 14.75 -5.38 -26.21
C LEU A 745 15.36 -6.71 -26.69
N SER A 746 15.53 -6.87 -28.01
CA SER A 746 16.10 -8.08 -28.59
C SER A 746 17.55 -8.35 -28.14
N GLN A 747 18.37 -7.30 -28.03
CA GLN A 747 19.74 -7.40 -27.53
C GLN A 747 19.78 -7.83 -26.06
N HIS A 748 18.85 -7.34 -25.24
CA HIS A 748 18.74 -7.73 -23.83
C HIS A 748 18.45 -9.23 -23.68
N PHE A 749 17.43 -9.74 -24.39
CA PHE A 749 17.10 -11.17 -24.37
C PHE A 749 18.22 -12.05 -24.94
N MET A 750 18.93 -11.59 -25.97
CA MET A 750 20.06 -12.32 -26.54
C MET A 750 21.27 -12.39 -25.59
N ASN A 751 21.62 -11.28 -24.96
CA ASN A 751 22.82 -11.20 -24.12
C ASN A 751 22.62 -11.86 -22.75
N ASN A 752 21.46 -11.67 -22.11
CA ASN A 752 21.24 -12.12 -20.74
C ASN A 752 20.61 -13.52 -20.67
N TYR A 753 19.75 -13.86 -21.64
CA TYR A 753 18.96 -15.09 -21.64
C TYR A 753 19.23 -16.00 -22.85
N GLN A 754 20.20 -15.64 -23.69
CA GLN A 754 20.64 -16.45 -24.85
C GLN A 754 19.51 -16.76 -25.85
N TRP A 755 18.51 -15.87 -25.96
CA TRP A 755 17.45 -16.04 -26.94
C TRP A 755 17.97 -15.83 -28.37
N ASP A 756 17.39 -16.59 -29.30
CA ASP A 756 17.64 -16.40 -30.72
C ASP A 756 17.23 -15.01 -31.21
N LEU A 757 17.97 -14.47 -32.18
CA LEU A 757 17.70 -13.15 -32.74
C LEU A 757 16.31 -13.06 -33.38
N LEU A 758 15.82 -14.16 -33.97
CA LEU A 758 14.50 -14.20 -34.60
C LEU A 758 13.39 -14.15 -33.55
N ALA A 759 13.47 -15.01 -32.53
CA ALA A 759 12.49 -15.08 -31.44
C ALA A 759 12.44 -13.79 -30.60
N SER A 760 13.61 -13.21 -30.31
CA SER A 760 13.72 -11.98 -29.52
C SER A 760 13.17 -10.74 -30.24
N ARG A 761 13.14 -10.74 -31.58
CA ARG A 761 12.50 -9.67 -32.38
C ARG A 761 11.02 -9.89 -32.63
N SER A 762 10.52 -11.10 -32.42
CA SER A 762 9.13 -11.46 -32.69
C SER A 762 8.23 -11.46 -31.45
N ILE A 763 8.70 -10.85 -30.36
CA ILE A 763 7.89 -10.55 -29.17
C ILE A 763 6.77 -9.59 -29.56
N TRP A 764 5.52 -9.97 -29.30
CA TRP A 764 4.34 -9.19 -29.64
C TRP A 764 3.78 -8.40 -28.46
N ALA A 765 3.71 -9.02 -27.28
CA ALA A 765 3.13 -8.41 -26.09
C ALA A 765 3.65 -9.08 -24.82
N PHE A 766 3.57 -8.33 -23.72
CA PHE A 766 3.69 -8.81 -22.35
C PHE A 766 2.31 -8.82 -21.71
N GLY A 767 1.94 -9.90 -20.99
CA GLY A 767 0.61 -10.03 -20.42
C GLY A 767 0.57 -10.59 -18.99
N PRO A 768 -0.47 -10.28 -18.20
CA PRO A 768 -1.51 -9.30 -18.48
C PRO A 768 -0.97 -7.86 -18.42
N GLU A 769 -1.47 -6.97 -19.28
CA GLU A 769 -1.08 -5.56 -19.38
C GLU A 769 -1.74 -4.74 -18.27
N ILE A 770 -1.37 -5.03 -17.03
CA ILE A 770 -1.69 -4.24 -15.85
C ILE A 770 -0.38 -3.52 -15.50
N ASP A 771 -0.41 -2.18 -15.41
CA ASP A 771 0.73 -1.33 -15.03
C ASP A 771 1.98 -1.45 -15.94
N GLY A 772 1.81 -1.86 -17.20
CA GLY A 772 2.89 -1.90 -18.18
C GLY A 772 3.95 -2.99 -17.98
N GLY A 773 3.66 -4.04 -17.19
CA GLY A 773 4.62 -5.09 -16.80
C GLY A 773 4.03 -6.49 -16.63
N GLY A 774 3.43 -7.06 -17.68
CA GLY A 774 2.90 -8.42 -17.67
C GLY A 774 3.99 -9.51 -17.68
N THR A 775 3.95 -10.46 -16.74
CA THR A 775 5.00 -11.48 -16.56
C THR A 775 4.98 -12.65 -17.55
N ASN A 776 4.13 -12.57 -18.58
CA ASN A 776 4.02 -13.57 -19.65
C ASN A 776 4.41 -12.95 -20.99
N ILE A 777 4.94 -13.74 -21.91
CA ILE A 777 5.42 -13.24 -23.21
C ILE A 777 4.68 -13.94 -24.34
N LEU A 778 4.09 -13.17 -25.24
CA LEU A 778 3.57 -13.68 -26.52
C LEU A 778 4.64 -13.51 -27.61
N VAL A 779 5.07 -14.61 -28.21
CA VAL A 779 6.07 -14.66 -29.27
C VAL A 779 5.45 -15.20 -30.55
N ASN A 780 5.73 -14.55 -31.68
CA ASN A 780 5.41 -15.09 -32.99
C ASN A 780 6.57 -15.94 -33.51
N ASP A 781 6.37 -17.25 -33.59
CA ASP A 781 7.34 -18.23 -34.08
C ASP A 781 6.85 -18.90 -35.38
N THR A 782 6.03 -18.19 -36.16
CA THR A 782 5.54 -18.65 -37.46
C THR A 782 6.62 -18.52 -38.55
N LEU A 783 6.68 -19.53 -39.43
CA LEU A 783 7.53 -19.48 -40.60
C LEU A 783 6.83 -18.72 -41.75
N PRO A 784 7.53 -17.79 -42.45
CA PRO A 784 6.94 -17.06 -43.58
C PRO A 784 6.50 -17.94 -44.76
N THR A 785 6.99 -19.18 -44.82
CA THR A 785 6.63 -20.19 -45.82
C THR A 785 5.27 -20.84 -45.55
N GLU A 786 4.83 -20.83 -44.29
CA GLU A 786 3.61 -21.52 -43.84
C GLU A 786 2.46 -20.54 -43.63
N VAL A 787 2.75 -19.31 -43.16
CA VAL A 787 1.74 -18.30 -42.84
C VAL A 787 1.97 -17.01 -43.60
N ASP A 788 0.91 -16.47 -44.22
CA ASP A 788 0.95 -15.13 -44.80
C ASP A 788 1.05 -14.08 -43.68
N LYS A 789 2.24 -13.46 -43.58
CA LYS A 789 2.51 -12.41 -42.59
C LYS A 789 1.59 -11.20 -42.73
N LYS A 790 1.17 -10.81 -43.94
CA LYS A 790 0.28 -9.65 -44.09
C LYS A 790 -1.09 -9.94 -43.47
N LEU A 791 -1.61 -11.13 -43.73
CA LEU A 791 -2.86 -11.63 -43.18
C LEU A 791 -2.78 -11.74 -41.65
N LEU A 792 -1.69 -12.33 -41.14
CA LEU A 792 -1.47 -12.49 -39.70
C LEU A 792 -1.37 -11.15 -38.96
N PHE A 793 -0.65 -10.18 -39.52
CA PHE A 793 -0.51 -8.87 -38.90
C PHE A 793 -1.83 -8.09 -38.86
N SER A 794 -2.79 -8.40 -39.73
CA SER A 794 -4.13 -7.78 -39.70
C SER A 794 -4.97 -8.17 -38.48
N VAL A 795 -4.69 -9.32 -37.87
CA VAL A 795 -5.39 -9.83 -36.66
C VAL A 795 -4.52 -9.76 -35.40
N LYS A 796 -3.31 -9.18 -35.49
CA LYS A 796 -2.33 -9.11 -34.40
C LYS A 796 -2.92 -8.52 -33.12
N GLU A 797 -3.62 -7.39 -33.22
CA GLU A 797 -4.20 -6.71 -32.05
C GLU A 797 -5.33 -7.52 -31.42
N SER A 798 -6.16 -8.22 -32.21
CA SER A 798 -7.16 -9.15 -31.69
C SER A 798 -6.55 -10.35 -30.97
N ILE A 799 -5.45 -10.90 -31.49
CA ILE A 799 -4.71 -11.99 -30.82
C ILE A 799 -4.11 -11.48 -29.50
N LYS A 800 -3.50 -10.29 -29.49
CA LYS A 800 -2.99 -9.67 -28.26
C LYS A 800 -4.10 -9.48 -27.23
N GLN A 801 -5.24 -8.90 -27.61
CA GLN A 801 -6.37 -8.72 -26.70
C GLN A 801 -6.86 -10.06 -26.11
N GLY A 802 -6.97 -11.11 -26.93
CA GLY A 802 -7.32 -12.45 -26.45
C GLY A 802 -6.26 -13.04 -25.51
N PHE A 803 -4.97 -12.81 -25.78
CA PHE A 803 -3.85 -13.22 -24.91
C PHE A 803 -3.83 -12.45 -23.58
N GLN A 804 -4.04 -11.13 -23.61
CA GLN A 804 -4.13 -10.29 -22.41
C GLN A 804 -5.29 -10.75 -21.52
N TRP A 805 -6.44 -11.02 -22.13
CA TRP A 805 -7.60 -11.54 -21.42
C TRP A 805 -7.32 -12.93 -20.82
N ALA A 806 -6.75 -13.84 -21.61
CA ALA A 806 -6.40 -15.18 -21.14
C ALA A 806 -5.43 -15.16 -19.96
N THR A 807 -4.40 -14.32 -20.01
CA THR A 807 -3.39 -14.24 -18.95
C THR A 807 -3.86 -13.49 -17.71
N ARG A 808 -4.91 -12.66 -17.82
CA ARG A 808 -5.54 -11.99 -16.67
C ARG A 808 -6.39 -12.93 -15.82
N GLU A 809 -7.13 -13.82 -16.47
CA GLU A 809 -8.04 -14.76 -15.80
C GLU A 809 -7.39 -16.13 -15.60
N GLY A 810 -6.67 -16.72 -16.56
CA GLY A 810 -6.14 -18.09 -16.38
C GLY A 810 -7.23 -19.18 -16.42
N PRO A 811 -6.90 -20.45 -16.70
CA PRO A 811 -7.89 -21.54 -16.80
C PRO A 811 -8.15 -22.36 -15.52
N ILE A 812 -7.28 -22.33 -14.50
CA ILE A 812 -7.41 -23.22 -13.32
C ILE A 812 -8.39 -22.66 -12.29
N CYS A 813 -8.29 -21.38 -11.94
CA CYS A 813 -8.98 -20.77 -10.81
C CYS A 813 -9.43 -19.34 -11.11
N ASP A 814 -9.47 -18.93 -12.38
CA ASP A 814 -9.64 -17.54 -12.79
C ASP A 814 -8.67 -16.57 -12.06
N GLU A 815 -7.43 -17.02 -11.81
CA GLU A 815 -6.32 -16.20 -11.31
C GLU A 815 -5.24 -15.91 -12.38
N PRO A 816 -4.52 -14.78 -12.29
CA PRO A 816 -3.55 -14.38 -13.31
C PRO A 816 -2.47 -15.44 -13.59
N ILE A 817 -2.17 -15.63 -14.87
CA ILE A 817 -1.06 -16.47 -15.32
C ILE A 817 0.26 -15.72 -15.06
N ARG A 818 1.31 -16.46 -14.68
CA ARG A 818 2.66 -15.95 -14.41
C ARG A 818 3.73 -16.88 -14.98
N ASN A 819 4.84 -16.29 -15.45
CA ASN A 819 6.02 -17.00 -15.94
C ASN A 819 5.75 -17.94 -17.13
N VAL A 820 4.87 -17.54 -18.05
CA VAL A 820 4.55 -18.37 -19.23
C VAL A 820 4.88 -17.65 -20.52
N LYS A 821 5.52 -18.37 -21.43
CA LYS A 821 5.80 -17.94 -22.79
C LYS A 821 4.88 -18.68 -23.76
N PHE A 822 4.05 -17.93 -24.45
CA PHE A 822 3.16 -18.44 -25.49
C PHE A 822 3.78 -18.21 -26.85
N LYS A 823 3.97 -19.28 -27.63
CA LYS A 823 4.49 -19.22 -29.00
C LYS A 823 3.36 -19.51 -29.99
N LEU A 824 3.08 -18.55 -30.85
CA LEU A 824 2.23 -18.75 -32.02
C LEU A 824 3.05 -19.46 -33.11
N LEU A 825 2.66 -20.70 -33.42
CA LEU A 825 3.37 -21.55 -34.38
C LEU A 825 2.76 -21.49 -35.79
N ASP A 826 1.43 -21.45 -35.86
CA ASP A 826 0.68 -21.46 -37.12
C ASP A 826 -0.64 -20.69 -36.98
N ALA A 827 -1.09 -20.10 -38.08
CA ALA A 827 -2.35 -19.36 -38.18
C ALA A 827 -2.95 -19.49 -39.58
N THR A 828 -4.02 -20.26 -39.72
CA THR A 828 -4.85 -20.29 -40.92
C THR A 828 -5.95 -19.23 -40.77
N LEU A 829 -6.01 -18.24 -41.65
CA LEU A 829 -7.00 -17.16 -41.55
C LEU A 829 -7.75 -17.01 -42.88
N ALA A 830 -8.99 -16.54 -42.81
CA ALA A 830 -9.77 -16.22 -43.99
C ALA A 830 -9.25 -14.96 -44.72
N ASP A 831 -9.40 -14.95 -46.05
CA ASP A 831 -8.98 -13.82 -46.89
C ASP A 831 -9.83 -12.56 -46.63
N GLU A 832 -11.15 -12.73 -46.49
CA GLU A 832 -12.08 -11.62 -46.28
C GLU A 832 -12.07 -11.13 -44.82
N PRO A 833 -11.90 -9.80 -44.58
CA PRO A 833 -11.84 -9.21 -43.24
C PRO A 833 -13.05 -9.50 -42.35
N ILE A 834 -14.23 -9.66 -42.94
CA ILE A 834 -15.51 -9.90 -42.24
C ILE A 834 -15.44 -11.20 -41.41
N TYR A 835 -14.76 -12.23 -41.92
CA TYR A 835 -14.66 -13.52 -41.22
C TYR A 835 -13.60 -13.55 -40.12
N ARG A 836 -12.79 -12.49 -39.98
CA ARG A 836 -11.71 -12.37 -39.00
C ARG A 836 -11.89 -11.16 -38.06
N GLY A 837 -13.13 -10.72 -37.87
CA GLY A 837 -13.45 -9.66 -36.92
C GLY A 837 -13.06 -10.01 -35.48
N GLY A 838 -12.86 -8.99 -34.64
CA GLY A 838 -12.39 -9.15 -33.25
C GLY A 838 -13.23 -10.13 -32.43
N GLY A 839 -14.56 -10.09 -32.56
CA GLY A 839 -15.47 -11.02 -31.86
C GLY A 839 -15.29 -12.50 -32.21
N GLN A 840 -14.61 -12.83 -33.32
CA GLN A 840 -14.27 -14.21 -33.67
C GLN A 840 -12.86 -14.57 -33.17
N ILE A 841 -11.88 -13.70 -33.42
CA ILE A 841 -10.47 -13.99 -33.14
C ILE A 841 -10.16 -13.90 -31.63
N ILE A 842 -10.69 -12.91 -30.91
CA ILE A 842 -10.37 -12.68 -29.49
C ILE A 842 -10.73 -13.89 -28.61
N PRO A 843 -11.96 -14.44 -28.66
CA PRO A 843 -12.29 -15.63 -27.86
C PRO A 843 -11.51 -16.88 -28.29
N THR A 844 -11.19 -16.99 -29.58
CA THR A 844 -10.41 -18.11 -30.12
C THR A 844 -8.95 -18.05 -29.64
N ALA A 845 -8.35 -16.86 -29.65
CA ALA A 845 -7.02 -16.60 -29.09
C ALA A 845 -6.99 -16.92 -27.58
N ARG A 846 -8.05 -16.58 -26.84
CA ARG A 846 -8.19 -16.95 -25.42
C ARG A 846 -8.25 -18.48 -25.23
N ARG A 847 -9.08 -19.17 -26.00
CA ARG A 847 -9.21 -20.65 -25.95
C ARG A 847 -7.91 -21.39 -26.28
N VAL A 848 -7.15 -20.92 -27.29
CA VAL A 848 -5.87 -21.56 -27.65
C VAL A 848 -4.80 -21.34 -26.56
N CYS A 849 -4.81 -20.18 -25.88
CA CYS A 849 -3.95 -19.95 -24.71
C CYS A 849 -4.30 -20.92 -23.58
N TYR A 850 -5.58 -21.10 -23.26
CA TYR A 850 -6.00 -22.04 -22.21
C TYR A 850 -5.69 -23.50 -22.52
N SER A 851 -5.95 -23.95 -23.75
CA SER A 851 -5.63 -25.34 -24.15
C SER A 851 -4.12 -25.61 -24.12
N SER A 852 -3.30 -24.70 -24.66
CA SER A 852 -1.84 -24.83 -24.62
C SER A 852 -1.28 -24.80 -23.20
N PHE A 853 -1.82 -23.94 -22.33
CA PHE A 853 -1.46 -23.87 -20.91
C PHE A 853 -1.81 -25.15 -20.15
N MET A 854 -3.03 -25.66 -20.30
CA MET A 854 -3.49 -26.88 -19.62
C MET A 854 -2.74 -28.14 -20.07
N MET A 855 -2.21 -28.15 -21.30
CA MET A 855 -1.35 -29.22 -21.84
C MET A 855 0.13 -29.10 -21.41
N ALA A 856 0.50 -28.00 -20.74
CA ALA A 856 1.87 -27.69 -20.32
C ALA A 856 2.09 -27.93 -18.82
N THR A 857 1.51 -29.00 -18.25
CA THR A 857 1.67 -29.35 -16.81
C THR A 857 1.37 -28.16 -15.87
N PRO A 858 0.10 -27.73 -15.79
CA PRO A 858 -0.27 -26.54 -15.03
C PRO A 858 0.02 -26.69 -13.54
N ARG A 859 0.47 -25.60 -12.90
CA ARG A 859 0.73 -25.49 -11.47
C ARG A 859 0.16 -24.19 -10.91
N LEU A 860 -0.16 -24.19 -9.63
CA LEU A 860 -0.48 -22.97 -8.89
C LEU A 860 0.79 -22.39 -8.27
N MET A 861 0.83 -21.06 -8.16
CA MET A 861 1.83 -20.31 -7.43
C MET A 861 1.19 -19.60 -6.25
N GLU A 862 1.77 -19.76 -5.07
CA GLU A 862 1.42 -19.02 -3.86
C GLU A 862 2.37 -17.84 -3.65
N PRO A 863 1.88 -16.71 -3.11
CA PRO A 863 2.73 -15.61 -2.73
C PRO A 863 3.49 -15.97 -1.45
N VAL A 864 4.74 -15.49 -1.36
CA VAL A 864 5.64 -15.72 -0.22
C VAL A 864 6.02 -14.37 0.37
N TYR A 865 5.88 -14.23 1.69
CA TYR A 865 6.42 -13.11 2.44
C TYR A 865 7.88 -13.35 2.80
N TYR A 866 8.69 -12.32 2.60
CA TYR A 866 9.93 -12.15 3.32
C TYR A 866 9.63 -11.63 4.72
N ILE A 867 10.15 -12.33 5.73
CA ILE A 867 10.05 -11.96 7.13
C ILE A 867 11.43 -11.53 7.62
N GLU A 868 11.48 -10.38 8.28
CA GLU A 868 12.60 -9.98 9.11
C GLU A 868 12.16 -9.89 10.57
N VAL A 869 12.73 -10.74 11.42
CA VAL A 869 12.47 -10.79 12.86
C VAL A 869 13.64 -10.19 13.61
N GLN A 870 13.38 -9.21 14.47
CA GLN A 870 14.30 -8.80 15.51
C GLN A 870 13.97 -9.54 16.80
N ALA A 871 14.95 -10.23 17.36
CA ALA A 871 14.77 -11.01 18.59
C ALA A 871 16.04 -10.95 19.45
N PRO A 872 15.92 -10.96 20.79
CA PRO A 872 17.06 -11.28 21.66
C PRO A 872 17.59 -12.69 21.36
N ALA A 873 18.87 -12.93 21.66
CA ALA A 873 19.53 -14.23 21.44
C ALA A 873 18.72 -15.41 22.01
N ASP A 874 18.14 -15.24 23.20
CA ASP A 874 17.38 -16.29 23.90
C ASP A 874 16.07 -16.66 23.20
N CYS A 875 15.49 -15.73 22.43
CA CYS A 875 14.22 -15.94 21.72
C CYS A 875 14.41 -16.58 20.35
N VAL A 876 15.62 -16.59 19.78
CA VAL A 876 15.88 -17.11 18.42
C VAL A 876 15.36 -18.54 18.23
N PRO A 877 15.59 -19.52 19.15
CA PRO A 877 15.05 -20.87 19.00
C PRO A 877 13.50 -20.92 18.93
N ALA A 878 12.82 -20.02 19.64
CA ALA A 878 11.36 -19.91 19.58
C ALA A 878 10.89 -19.40 18.21
N VAL A 879 11.63 -18.46 17.59
CA VAL A 879 11.36 -17.98 16.21
C VAL A 879 11.40 -19.16 15.22
N TYR A 880 12.45 -19.99 15.28
CA TYR A 880 12.58 -21.18 14.43
C TYR A 880 11.42 -22.18 14.63
N LEU A 881 11.00 -22.41 15.87
CA LEU A 881 9.90 -23.31 16.18
C LEU A 881 8.58 -22.83 15.58
N VAL A 882 8.27 -21.53 15.69
CA VAL A 882 7.03 -20.96 15.15
C VAL A 882 7.04 -20.97 13.61
N LEU A 883 8.17 -20.62 12.99
CA LEU A 883 8.33 -20.70 11.53
C LEU A 883 8.18 -22.12 10.99
N ALA A 884 8.81 -23.11 11.64
CA ALA A 884 8.75 -24.50 11.19
C ALA A 884 7.32 -25.08 11.16
N ARG A 885 6.44 -24.61 12.05
CA ARG A 885 5.01 -25.02 12.07
C ARG A 885 4.21 -24.47 10.89
N ARG A 886 4.71 -23.43 10.21
CA ARG A 886 4.01 -22.65 9.18
C ARG A 886 4.75 -22.69 7.82
N ARG A 887 5.44 -23.80 7.54
CA ARG A 887 6.27 -23.99 6.33
C ARG A 887 7.32 -22.89 6.11
N GLY A 888 7.70 -22.18 7.17
CA GLY A 888 8.68 -21.11 7.12
C GLY A 888 10.10 -21.65 6.98
N HIS A 889 10.90 -21.03 6.11
CA HIS A 889 12.29 -21.38 5.89
C HIS A 889 13.19 -20.20 6.30
N VAL A 890 14.03 -20.40 7.33
CA VAL A 890 15.02 -19.40 7.75
C VAL A 890 16.17 -19.37 6.75
N THR A 891 16.48 -18.19 6.23
CA THR A 891 17.58 -17.99 5.28
C THR A 891 18.87 -17.61 5.97
N GLN A 892 18.80 -16.70 6.94
CA GLN A 892 19.96 -16.16 7.65
C GLN A 892 19.59 -15.74 9.07
N ASP A 893 20.49 -15.96 10.02
CA ASP A 893 20.44 -15.42 11.37
C ASP A 893 21.75 -14.67 11.67
N ILE A 894 21.65 -13.34 11.83
CA ILE A 894 22.82 -12.47 11.93
C ILE A 894 22.74 -11.68 13.24
N PRO A 895 23.77 -11.73 14.12
CA PRO A 895 23.81 -10.86 15.29
C PRO A 895 23.95 -9.40 14.84
N LYS A 896 23.13 -8.49 15.38
CA LYS A 896 23.19 -7.07 15.02
C LYS A 896 24.41 -6.43 15.69
N PRO A 897 25.38 -5.88 14.94
CA PRO A 897 26.62 -5.37 15.52
C PRO A 897 26.37 -4.25 16.53
N GLY A 898 26.96 -4.35 17.72
CA GLY A 898 26.80 -3.36 18.79
C GLY A 898 25.41 -3.33 19.45
N SER A 899 24.61 -4.39 19.31
CA SER A 899 23.31 -4.58 19.98
C SER A 899 23.19 -6.04 20.46
N PRO A 900 22.46 -6.33 21.55
CA PRO A 900 22.17 -7.71 21.98
C PRO A 900 21.13 -8.43 21.09
N LEU A 901 20.62 -7.77 20.06
CA LEU A 901 19.59 -8.30 19.17
C LEU A 901 20.19 -9.13 18.02
N TYR A 902 19.42 -10.10 17.57
CA TYR A 902 19.62 -10.88 16.36
C TYR A 902 18.57 -10.52 15.34
N THR A 903 18.98 -10.51 14.07
CA THR A 903 18.08 -10.38 12.92
C THR A 903 17.95 -11.75 12.26
N VAL A 904 16.77 -12.34 12.34
CA VAL A 904 16.42 -13.60 11.68
C VAL A 904 15.63 -13.27 10.42
N LYS A 905 16.15 -13.69 9.28
CA LYS A 905 15.54 -13.52 7.96
C LYS A 905 14.95 -14.84 7.51
N ALA A 906 13.71 -14.83 7.05
CA ALA A 906 12.99 -16.04 6.66
C ALA A 906 12.00 -15.78 5.53
N TYR A 907 11.52 -16.87 4.92
CA TYR A 907 10.41 -16.87 3.99
C TYR A 907 9.26 -17.67 4.54
N ILE A 908 8.03 -17.18 4.36
CA ILE A 908 6.80 -17.88 4.74
C ILE A 908 5.77 -17.75 3.61
N PRO A 909 5.05 -18.83 3.25
CA PRO A 909 3.87 -18.72 2.39
C PRO A 909 2.82 -17.82 3.05
N VAL A 910 2.23 -16.88 2.31
CA VAL A 910 1.32 -15.86 2.89
C VAL A 910 0.10 -16.51 3.56
N ILE A 911 -0.41 -17.62 3.00
CA ILE A 911 -1.55 -18.34 3.59
C ILE A 911 -1.26 -18.86 5.01
N ASP A 912 -0.01 -19.22 5.27
CA ASP A 912 0.45 -19.70 6.58
C ASP A 912 0.99 -18.56 7.46
N ALA A 913 1.10 -17.34 6.91
CA ALA A 913 1.53 -16.16 7.64
C ALA A 913 0.42 -15.56 8.51
N ASN A 914 -0.84 -15.92 8.25
CA ASN A 914 -2.00 -15.46 9.00
C ASN A 914 -1.86 -15.72 10.53
N GLY A 915 -1.78 -14.65 11.31
CA GLY A 915 -1.58 -14.67 12.77
C GLY A 915 -0.14 -14.93 13.22
N PHE A 916 0.83 -15.00 12.30
CA PHE A 916 2.23 -15.30 12.61
C PHE A 916 2.85 -14.31 13.59
N GLU A 917 2.63 -13.00 13.40
CA GLU A 917 3.15 -11.97 14.31
C GLU A 917 2.62 -12.18 15.74
N THR A 918 1.33 -12.46 15.87
CA THR A 918 0.67 -12.65 17.17
C THR A 918 1.21 -13.89 17.88
N ASP A 919 1.35 -15.00 17.17
CA ASP A 919 1.93 -16.23 17.71
C ASP A 919 3.38 -16.04 18.14
N LEU A 920 4.17 -15.38 17.30
CA LEU A 920 5.58 -15.09 17.58
C LEU A 920 5.74 -14.24 18.84
N ARG A 921 4.96 -13.15 18.94
CA ARG A 921 4.97 -12.28 20.12
C ARG A 921 4.48 -13.01 21.36
N THR A 922 3.46 -13.86 21.24
CA THR A 922 2.96 -14.65 22.38
C THR A 922 4.02 -15.64 22.87
N HIS A 923 4.67 -16.37 21.96
CA HIS A 923 5.71 -17.34 22.29
C HIS A 923 6.99 -16.70 22.86
N THR A 924 7.27 -15.45 22.49
CA THR A 924 8.46 -14.69 22.93
C THR A 924 8.15 -13.66 24.01
N GLN A 925 6.95 -13.68 24.60
CA GLN A 925 6.50 -12.72 25.63
C GLN A 925 6.61 -11.25 25.18
N GLY A 926 6.43 -11.01 23.88
CA GLY A 926 6.50 -9.70 23.25
C GLY A 926 7.91 -9.18 22.99
N GLN A 927 8.96 -9.96 23.28
CA GLN A 927 10.34 -9.54 23.10
C GLN A 927 10.81 -9.55 21.64
N SER A 928 10.22 -10.42 20.81
CA SER A 928 10.52 -10.46 19.38
C SER A 928 9.50 -9.69 18.58
N PHE A 929 9.96 -9.01 17.54
CA PHE A 929 9.13 -8.25 16.62
C PHE A 929 9.44 -8.67 15.19
N CYS A 930 8.42 -8.81 14.35
CA CYS A 930 8.59 -9.22 12.96
C CYS A 930 7.93 -8.26 11.98
N MET A 931 8.56 -8.12 10.82
CA MET A 931 8.02 -7.39 9.68
C MET A 931 7.87 -8.34 8.52
N GLN A 932 6.70 -8.27 7.86
CA GLN A 932 6.32 -9.18 6.78
C GLN A 932 6.05 -8.35 5.53
N THR A 933 6.65 -8.72 4.41
CA THR A 933 6.44 -8.00 3.15
C THR A 933 6.47 -8.96 1.98
N PHE A 934 5.70 -8.67 0.93
CA PHE A 934 5.73 -9.46 -0.29
C PHE A 934 7.14 -9.45 -0.90
N ASP A 935 7.57 -10.64 -1.33
CA ASP A 935 8.87 -10.85 -1.95
C ASP A 935 8.73 -11.50 -3.33
N HIS A 936 8.25 -12.75 -3.38
CA HIS A 936 8.14 -13.50 -4.64
C HIS A 936 6.98 -14.50 -4.63
N TRP A 937 6.79 -15.13 -5.80
CA TRP A 937 5.82 -16.21 -6.01
C TRP A 937 6.56 -17.55 -6.02
N SER A 938 6.02 -18.55 -5.34
CA SER A 938 6.57 -19.91 -5.30
C SER A 938 5.53 -20.92 -5.76
N ILE A 939 5.97 -22.04 -6.35
CA ILE A 939 5.04 -23.09 -6.81
C ILE A 939 4.45 -23.81 -5.58
N VAL A 940 3.13 -23.92 -5.54
CA VAL A 940 2.43 -24.71 -4.52
C VAL A 940 2.79 -26.17 -4.71
N PRO A 941 3.23 -26.88 -3.65
CA PRO A 941 3.51 -28.30 -3.75
C PRO A 941 2.26 -29.12 -4.14
N GLY A 942 2.45 -30.10 -5.02
CA GLY A 942 1.36 -30.94 -5.55
C GLY A 942 0.92 -30.59 -6.96
N ASP A 943 -0.10 -31.29 -7.44
CA ASP A 943 -0.70 -31.10 -8.76
C ASP A 943 -2.16 -30.64 -8.61
N PRO A 944 -2.56 -29.46 -9.14
CA PRO A 944 -3.94 -29.01 -9.05
C PRO A 944 -4.93 -29.87 -9.85
N THR A 945 -4.50 -30.58 -10.90
CA THR A 945 -5.40 -31.36 -11.77
C THR A 945 -5.59 -32.81 -11.32
N ASP A 946 -4.82 -33.29 -10.34
CA ASP A 946 -4.85 -34.68 -9.88
C ASP A 946 -6.17 -35.04 -9.19
N LYS A 947 -6.96 -35.90 -9.83
CA LYS A 947 -8.25 -36.42 -9.34
C LYS A 947 -8.11 -37.61 -8.40
N SER A 948 -6.93 -38.23 -8.31
CA SER A 948 -6.70 -39.39 -7.43
C SER A 948 -6.69 -38.99 -5.94
N ILE A 949 -6.41 -37.71 -5.66
CA ILE A 949 -6.36 -37.16 -4.32
C ILE A 949 -7.78 -36.90 -3.81
N THR A 950 -8.16 -37.60 -2.75
CA THR A 950 -9.40 -37.35 -2.02
C THR A 950 -9.15 -36.39 -0.87
N LEU A 951 -9.92 -35.31 -0.82
CA LEU A 951 -9.78 -34.26 0.19
C LEU A 951 -10.90 -34.40 1.22
N ARG A 952 -10.54 -34.22 2.50
CA ARG A 952 -11.50 -34.20 3.60
C ARG A 952 -11.87 -32.75 3.92
N PRO A 953 -13.16 -32.42 4.10
CA PRO A 953 -13.56 -31.10 4.57
C PRO A 953 -12.92 -30.78 5.92
N LEU A 954 -12.52 -29.53 6.14
CA LEU A 954 -12.01 -28.98 7.42
C LEU A 954 -10.69 -29.56 7.95
N GLU A 955 -10.09 -30.56 7.29
CA GLU A 955 -8.72 -31.02 7.61
C GLU A 955 -7.69 -30.28 6.75
N PRO A 956 -6.54 -29.87 7.32
CA PRO A 956 -5.46 -29.28 6.53
C PRO A 956 -4.85 -30.32 5.59
N ALA A 957 -4.70 -29.96 4.31
CA ALA A 957 -4.12 -30.84 3.32
C ALA A 957 -2.64 -31.13 3.59
N SER A 958 -2.18 -32.32 3.22
CA SER A 958 -0.75 -32.62 3.16
C SER A 958 -0.08 -31.79 2.05
N ALA A 959 1.25 -31.61 2.12
CA ALA A 959 1.97 -30.82 1.12
C ALA A 959 1.70 -31.28 -0.33
N GLN A 960 1.62 -32.59 -0.61
CA GLN A 960 1.36 -33.08 -1.98
C GLN A 960 -0.09 -32.87 -2.44
N ALA A 961 -1.03 -32.75 -1.52
CA ALA A 961 -2.44 -32.52 -1.80
C ALA A 961 -2.83 -31.04 -1.81
N LEU A 962 -1.93 -30.15 -1.39
CA LEU A 962 -2.20 -28.73 -1.15
C LEU A 962 -2.64 -27.99 -2.42
N ALA A 963 -1.95 -28.19 -3.54
CA ALA A 963 -2.32 -27.54 -4.81
C ALA A 963 -3.75 -27.89 -5.25
N ARG A 964 -4.17 -29.15 -5.08
CA ARG A 964 -5.52 -29.62 -5.40
C ARG A 964 -6.58 -29.01 -4.47
N ASP A 965 -6.29 -28.99 -3.17
CA ASP A 965 -7.19 -28.43 -2.15
C ASP A 965 -7.44 -26.94 -2.37
N VAL A 966 -6.36 -26.18 -2.55
CA VAL A 966 -6.42 -24.75 -2.83
C VAL A 966 -7.16 -24.47 -4.14
N ALA A 967 -6.89 -25.23 -5.20
CA ALA A 967 -7.55 -25.05 -6.50
C ALA A 967 -9.06 -25.23 -6.37
N LEU A 968 -9.51 -26.34 -5.76
CA LEU A 968 -10.94 -26.63 -5.62
C LEU A 968 -11.65 -25.62 -4.72
N LYS A 969 -11.05 -25.24 -3.58
CA LYS A 969 -11.62 -24.22 -2.69
C LYS A 969 -11.76 -22.87 -3.39
N THR A 970 -10.76 -22.46 -4.16
CA THR A 970 -10.78 -21.19 -4.91
C THR A 970 -11.84 -21.22 -6.01
N ARG A 971 -11.94 -22.32 -6.77
CA ARG A 971 -12.97 -22.51 -7.80
C ARG A 971 -14.38 -22.44 -7.23
N ARG A 972 -14.65 -23.17 -6.14
CA ARG A 972 -15.96 -23.16 -5.47
C ARG A 972 -16.36 -21.77 -5.01
N ARG A 973 -15.42 -21.02 -4.42
CA ARG A 973 -15.64 -19.64 -3.98
C ARG A 973 -15.99 -18.69 -5.12
N LYS A 974 -15.37 -18.89 -6.29
CA LYS A 974 -15.67 -18.11 -7.50
C LYS A 974 -16.92 -18.59 -8.25
N GLY A 975 -17.57 -19.67 -7.81
CA GLY A 975 -18.71 -20.26 -8.51
C GLY A 975 -18.32 -21.12 -9.73
N LEU A 976 -17.05 -21.49 -9.87
CA LEU A 976 -16.57 -22.36 -10.95
C LEU A 976 -16.80 -23.84 -10.61
N GLY A 977 -17.14 -24.65 -11.61
CA GLY A 977 -17.35 -26.10 -11.41
C GLY A 977 -16.07 -26.86 -11.02
N ASP A 978 -16.20 -27.97 -10.29
CA ASP A 978 -15.05 -28.73 -9.75
C ASP A 978 -14.14 -29.39 -10.82
N ASN A 979 -14.63 -29.56 -12.05
CA ASN A 979 -13.91 -30.22 -13.13
C ASN A 979 -12.94 -29.27 -13.87
N MET A 980 -11.63 -29.49 -13.69
CA MET A 980 -10.53 -28.83 -14.42
C MET A 980 -10.07 -29.67 -15.62
N SER A 981 -10.97 -29.99 -16.55
CA SER A 981 -10.63 -30.82 -17.73
C SER A 981 -10.17 -29.96 -18.91
N VAL A 982 -9.14 -30.44 -19.60
CA VAL A 982 -8.60 -29.82 -20.82
C VAL A 982 -9.60 -29.90 -21.98
N ALA A 983 -10.49 -30.90 -21.96
CA ALA A 983 -11.50 -31.12 -22.99
C ALA A 983 -12.46 -29.92 -23.18
N LYS A 984 -12.60 -29.04 -22.17
CA LYS A 984 -13.41 -27.82 -22.26
C LYS A 984 -12.88 -26.82 -23.31
N TYR A 985 -11.56 -26.83 -23.56
CA TYR A 985 -10.90 -25.82 -24.39
C TYR A 985 -10.44 -26.35 -25.75
N ILE A 986 -10.42 -27.67 -25.93
CA ILE A 986 -9.91 -28.35 -27.12
C ILE A 986 -11.06 -28.76 -28.06
N GLU A 987 -10.81 -28.77 -29.37
CA GLU A 987 -11.76 -29.27 -30.37
C GLU A 987 -12.02 -30.78 -30.23
N ALA A 988 -13.27 -31.21 -30.44
CA ALA A 988 -13.70 -32.59 -30.23
C ALA A 988 -12.86 -33.63 -31.01
N ASP A 989 -12.42 -33.28 -32.21
CA ASP A 989 -11.60 -34.16 -33.04
C ASP A 989 -10.21 -34.41 -32.43
N LEU A 990 -9.63 -33.39 -31.80
CA LEU A 990 -8.34 -33.52 -31.10
C LEU A 990 -8.50 -34.32 -29.80
N VAL A 991 -9.62 -34.18 -29.10
CA VAL A 991 -9.96 -35.03 -27.94
C VAL A 991 -10.07 -36.50 -28.37
N ALA A 992 -10.80 -36.78 -29.46
CA ALA A 992 -10.93 -38.14 -29.99
C ALA A 992 -9.58 -38.72 -30.43
N ALA A 993 -8.71 -37.90 -31.05
CA ALA A 993 -7.38 -38.32 -31.44
C ALA A 993 -6.49 -38.66 -30.23
N LEU A 994 -6.60 -37.92 -29.13
CA LEU A 994 -5.84 -38.17 -27.89
C LEU A 994 -6.29 -39.43 -27.17
N ILE A 995 -7.60 -39.67 -27.14
CA ILE A 995 -8.19 -40.92 -26.64
C ILE A 995 -7.69 -42.10 -27.49
N ALA A 996 -7.75 -41.98 -28.81
CA ALA A 996 -7.26 -43.01 -29.73
C ALA A 996 -5.75 -43.26 -29.60
N ALA A 997 -4.97 -42.25 -29.20
CA ALA A 997 -3.53 -42.35 -28.95
C ALA A 997 -3.19 -42.91 -27.55
N GLY A 998 -4.18 -43.28 -26.72
CA GLY A 998 -3.97 -43.77 -25.36
C GLY A 998 -3.46 -42.71 -24.38
N GLN A 999 -3.63 -41.43 -24.71
CA GLN A 999 -3.20 -40.28 -23.90
C GLN A 999 -4.38 -39.65 -23.12
N GLU A 1000 -5.30 -40.48 -22.65
CA GLU A 1000 -6.48 -40.02 -21.89
C GLU A 1000 -6.10 -39.24 -20.62
N ASN A 1001 -4.98 -39.59 -19.99
CA ASN A 1001 -4.45 -38.90 -18.81
C ASN A 1001 -4.13 -37.40 -19.06
N LEU A 1002 -3.88 -36.99 -20.31
CA LEU A 1002 -3.62 -35.59 -20.65
C LEU A 1002 -4.90 -34.74 -20.75
N LEU A 1003 -6.07 -35.36 -20.79
CA LEU A 1003 -7.37 -34.66 -20.84
C LEU A 1003 -7.88 -34.26 -19.45
N GLY A 1004 -7.15 -34.65 -18.40
CA GLY A 1004 -7.44 -34.36 -17.00
C GLY A 1004 -8.30 -35.42 -16.34
#